data_AF-A0AA88J981-F1
#
_entry.id   AF-A0AA88J981-F1
#
_cell.length_a   1.000
_cell.length_b   1.000
_cell.length_c   1.000
_cell.angle_alpha   90.00
_cell.angle_beta   90.00
_cell.angle_gamma   90.00
#
_symmetry.space_group_name_H-M   'P 1'
#
loop_
_entity.id
_entity.type
_entity.pdbx_description
1 polymer ?
#
loop_
_entity_poly.entity_id
_entity_poly.type
_entity_poly.pdbx_seq_one_letter_code
_entity_poly.pdbx_strand_id
1 'polypeptide(L)'
;MSCREGLMSPQTETKASVGFKAGVKDYKLTYYTPEYEVKDSDILAAFRVTPQPGVPPEEAGAAVAAESSTGTWTTVWTDGLTSLDRYKGRCYNIEPVAGEENQYIAYVAYPLDLFEEGSVTNLFTSIVGNVFGFKALRALRLEDLRIPPSYTKTFQGPPHGIQVERDKLNKYGRPLLGCTIKPKLGLSAKNYGRAVYECLRGGLDFTKDDENVNSQPFMRWRDRFLFCVEAIYKSQAETGEIKGHYLNATAGTCEEMMKRAVFARELGAPIVMHDYLTGGFTANTSLAHYCRDNGLLLHIHRAMHAVIDRQKNHGMHFRVLAKALRLSGGDHIHAGTVVGKLEGEREITLGFVDLLRDDFIEKDRSRGIYFTQDWVSLPGVLPVASGGIHVWHMPALTEIFGDDSVLQFGGGTLGHPWGNAPGAVANRVALEACVKARNEGRDLALEGTWDPMDEDMVSLDPIEFNSEEEPYKDRIDSYQRKTGLTEAVQTGTGRLNSIPVAIGVMDFQFMGGSMGSVVGEKITRLIEYATNQFLPLILVCASGGARMQEGSLSLMQMAKISSALYDYQSNKKLFYIAILTSPTTGGVTASFGMLGDIIIAEPNAYIAFAGKRVIEQTLNKTVPEGSQVAEYLFHKGLFDPIVPRNPLKGVLSELFQLHAFFPLTQTSIK
;
A
#
# COMPACT_ATOMS: atom_id res chain seq x y z
N MET A 1 37.09 -73.89 4.66
CA MET A 1 36.12 -74.92 4.22
C MET A 1 35.11 -75.08 5.34
N SER A 2 33.79 -75.09 5.24
CA SER A 2 32.74 -74.89 4.23
C SER A 2 31.46 -74.91 5.11
N CYS A 3 30.50 -74.00 5.02
CA CYS A 3 29.44 -74.02 4.01
C CYS A 3 28.83 -72.62 3.84
N ARG A 4 28.96 -72.10 2.62
CA ARG A 4 27.93 -71.29 1.97
C ARG A 4 26.85 -72.23 1.42
N GLU A 5 25.69 -71.64 1.09
CA GLU A 5 24.49 -72.18 0.40
C GLU A 5 23.29 -72.31 1.36
N GLY A 6 22.16 -71.63 1.18
CA GLY A 6 21.76 -70.68 0.15
C GLY A 6 20.48 -69.96 0.57
N LEU A 7 20.43 -68.66 0.30
CA LEU A 7 19.20 -67.89 0.17
C LEU A 7 19.38 -67.09 -1.13
N MET A 8 18.79 -67.62 -2.21
CA MET A 8 18.71 -66.91 -3.48
C MET A 8 17.97 -65.59 -3.24
N SER A 9 18.65 -64.48 -3.48
CA SER A 9 17.98 -63.21 -3.72
C SER A 9 17.09 -63.36 -4.95
N PRO A 10 15.86 -62.80 -4.98
CA PRO A 10 15.11 -62.72 -6.21
C PRO A 10 15.87 -61.76 -7.15
N GLN A 11 16.64 -62.29 -8.09
CA GLN A 11 17.13 -61.56 -9.26
C GLN A 11 15.97 -61.39 -10.24
N THR A 12 15.01 -60.56 -9.90
CA THR A 12 14.21 -59.87 -10.92
C THR A 12 15.00 -58.63 -11.32
N GLU A 13 15.87 -58.76 -12.32
CA GLU A 13 16.40 -57.59 -13.04
C GLU A 13 15.23 -56.91 -13.75
N THR A 14 14.65 -55.90 -13.11
CA THR A 14 13.84 -54.91 -13.81
C THR A 14 14.77 -54.25 -14.83
N LYS A 15 14.58 -54.54 -16.12
CA LYS A 15 15.26 -53.84 -17.22
C LYS A 15 14.81 -52.38 -17.19
N ALA A 16 15.48 -51.56 -16.38
CA ALA A 16 15.42 -50.11 -16.52
C ALA A 16 15.74 -49.81 -17.99
N SER A 17 14.89 -49.02 -18.65
CA SER A 17 14.96 -48.77 -20.08
C SER A 17 16.36 -48.34 -20.54
N VAL A 18 16.70 -48.68 -21.79
CA VAL A 18 17.89 -48.19 -22.50
C VAL A 18 17.95 -46.66 -22.33
N GLY A 19 19.00 -46.14 -21.67
CA GLY A 19 19.20 -44.70 -21.47
C GLY A 19 19.06 -44.18 -20.02
N PHE A 20 18.59 -44.97 -19.06
CA PHE A 20 18.60 -44.57 -17.65
C PHE A 20 20.03 -44.62 -17.06
N LYS A 21 20.45 -43.53 -16.41
CA LYS A 21 21.71 -43.47 -15.65
C LYS A 21 21.43 -42.96 -14.25
N ALA A 22 21.53 -43.87 -13.27
CA ALA A 22 21.39 -43.56 -11.85
C ALA A 22 22.49 -42.58 -11.37
N GLY A 23 22.17 -41.85 -10.29
CA GLY A 23 23.09 -40.93 -9.63
C GLY A 23 22.56 -39.51 -9.51
N VAL A 24 23.22 -38.74 -8.65
CA VAL A 24 22.95 -37.31 -8.40
C VAL A 24 23.49 -36.48 -9.56
N LYS A 25 22.72 -35.48 -9.97
CA LYS A 25 23.07 -34.49 -11.00
C LYS A 25 22.50 -33.14 -10.58
N ASP A 26 23.11 -32.06 -11.04
CA ASP A 26 22.59 -30.70 -10.85
C ASP A 26 21.16 -30.55 -11.41
N TYR A 27 20.28 -29.88 -10.67
CA TYR A 27 18.90 -29.62 -11.09
C TYR A 27 18.84 -28.78 -12.37
N LYS A 28 19.76 -27.83 -12.54
CA LYS A 28 19.79 -26.92 -13.70
C LYS A 28 19.89 -27.63 -15.05
N LEU A 29 20.36 -28.89 -15.09
CA LEU A 29 20.44 -29.66 -16.33
C LEU A 29 19.06 -30.00 -16.91
N THR A 30 18.01 -29.97 -16.09
CA THR A 30 16.65 -30.38 -16.48
C THR A 30 15.61 -29.28 -16.22
N TYR A 31 15.76 -28.52 -15.14
CA TYR A 31 14.75 -27.61 -14.61
C TYR A 31 15.08 -26.12 -14.77
N TYR A 32 16.28 -25.78 -15.25
CA TYR A 32 16.61 -24.43 -15.73
C TYR A 32 16.49 -24.42 -17.26
N THR A 33 15.46 -23.74 -17.76
CA THR A 33 15.14 -23.70 -19.20
C THR A 33 14.89 -22.23 -19.59
N PRO A 34 15.94 -21.40 -19.69
CA PRO A 34 15.83 -19.97 -19.97
C PRO A 34 15.19 -19.65 -21.35
N GLU A 35 15.19 -20.62 -22.25
CA GLU A 35 14.54 -20.55 -23.56
C GLU A 35 13.05 -20.90 -23.56
N TYR A 36 12.47 -21.28 -22.40
CA TYR A 36 11.08 -21.68 -22.32
C TYR A 36 10.14 -20.49 -22.52
N GLU A 37 9.27 -20.60 -23.53
CA GLU A 37 8.15 -19.69 -23.74
C GLU A 37 6.99 -20.09 -22.82
N VAL A 38 6.62 -19.18 -21.91
CA VAL A 38 5.50 -19.38 -20.99
C VAL A 38 4.20 -19.55 -21.76
N LYS A 39 3.37 -20.52 -21.35
CA LYS A 39 2.05 -20.72 -21.93
C LYS A 39 1.00 -19.93 -21.16
N ASP A 40 -0.08 -19.56 -21.83
CA ASP A 40 -1.21 -18.89 -21.18
C ASP A 40 -1.85 -19.73 -20.07
N SER A 41 -1.76 -21.06 -20.16
CA SER A 41 -2.24 -22.01 -19.17
C SER A 41 -1.30 -22.23 -17.98
N ASP A 42 -0.05 -21.76 -18.03
CA ASP A 42 0.91 -22.01 -16.97
C ASP A 42 0.60 -21.16 -15.73
N ILE A 43 0.69 -21.76 -14.55
CA ILE A 43 0.82 -21.01 -13.30
C ILE A 43 2.25 -20.48 -13.21
N LEU A 44 2.43 -19.17 -12.99
CA LEU A 44 3.76 -18.57 -12.87
C LEU A 44 4.01 -18.15 -11.43
N ALA A 45 5.22 -18.33 -10.94
CA ALA A 45 5.63 -17.89 -9.61
C ALA A 45 6.90 -17.04 -9.68
N ALA A 46 6.92 -15.94 -8.93
CA ALA A 46 8.10 -15.12 -8.71
C ALA A 46 8.64 -15.40 -7.31
N PHE A 47 9.80 -16.04 -7.22
CA PHE A 47 10.46 -16.34 -5.96
C PHE A 47 11.65 -15.40 -5.74
N ARG A 48 11.66 -14.67 -4.64
CA ARG A 48 12.86 -14.03 -4.12
C ARG A 48 13.72 -15.09 -3.44
N VAL A 49 14.86 -15.40 -4.04
CA VAL A 49 15.77 -16.47 -3.60
C VAL A 49 17.09 -15.88 -3.12
N THR A 50 17.55 -16.35 -1.96
CA THR A 50 18.90 -16.08 -1.44
C THR A 50 19.64 -17.41 -1.31
N PRO A 51 20.50 -17.75 -2.28
CA PRO A 51 21.29 -18.99 -2.24
C PRO A 51 22.30 -19.01 -1.08
N GLN A 52 22.73 -20.21 -0.67
CA GLN A 52 23.94 -20.35 0.15
C GLN A 52 25.19 -19.92 -0.63
N PRO A 53 26.26 -19.46 0.05
CA PRO A 53 27.54 -19.19 -0.60
C PRO A 53 28.02 -20.41 -1.40
N GLY A 54 28.43 -20.18 -2.65
CA GLY A 54 28.89 -21.23 -3.56
C GLY A 54 27.79 -21.97 -4.32
N VAL A 55 26.51 -21.70 -4.05
CA VAL A 55 25.38 -22.23 -4.84
C VAL A 55 25.05 -21.24 -5.97
N PRO A 56 25.18 -21.63 -7.26
CA PRO A 56 24.82 -20.77 -8.37
C PRO A 56 23.31 -20.42 -8.36
N PRO A 57 22.92 -19.20 -8.77
CA PRO A 57 21.51 -18.80 -8.80
C PRO A 57 20.67 -19.66 -9.74
N GLU A 58 21.23 -20.13 -10.87
CA GLU A 58 20.56 -21.04 -11.80
C GLU A 58 20.25 -22.39 -11.15
N GLU A 59 21.17 -22.91 -10.35
CA GLU A 59 20.96 -24.15 -9.60
C GLU A 59 19.93 -23.95 -8.49
N ALA A 60 19.96 -22.81 -7.79
CA ALA A 60 18.96 -22.48 -6.78
C ALA A 60 17.56 -22.36 -7.38
N GLY A 61 17.41 -21.65 -8.50
CA GLY A 61 16.13 -21.52 -9.22
C GLY A 61 15.62 -22.85 -9.76
N ALA A 62 16.51 -23.67 -10.33
CA ALA A 62 16.18 -25.01 -10.81
C ALA A 62 15.78 -25.95 -9.68
N ALA A 63 16.46 -25.91 -8.53
CA ALA A 63 16.13 -26.72 -7.36
C ALA A 63 14.75 -26.37 -6.82
N VAL A 64 14.41 -25.07 -6.75
CA VAL A 64 13.05 -24.63 -6.40
C VAL A 64 12.06 -25.20 -7.40
N ALA A 65 12.27 -25.01 -8.71
CA ALA A 65 11.36 -25.50 -9.74
C ALA A 65 11.17 -27.02 -9.74
N ALA A 66 12.23 -27.78 -9.47
CA ALA A 66 12.22 -29.23 -9.44
C ALA A 66 11.38 -29.75 -8.28
N GLU A 67 11.70 -29.33 -7.05
CA GLU A 67 11.15 -29.89 -5.81
C GLU A 67 9.80 -29.26 -5.40
N SER A 68 9.29 -28.33 -6.20
CA SER A 68 7.89 -27.88 -6.19
C SER A 68 7.07 -28.42 -7.37
N SER A 69 7.63 -29.36 -8.17
CA SER A 69 6.91 -30.03 -9.26
C SER A 69 7.11 -31.55 -9.24
N THR A 70 8.17 -32.06 -9.87
CA THR A 70 8.36 -33.50 -10.14
C THR A 70 9.73 -34.04 -9.74
N GLY A 71 10.68 -33.17 -9.40
CA GLY A 71 12.06 -33.56 -9.16
C GLY A 71 12.32 -34.09 -7.75
N THR A 72 13.45 -34.78 -7.60
CA THR A 72 14.05 -35.16 -6.31
C THR A 72 15.58 -35.17 -6.42
N TRP A 73 16.28 -35.40 -5.32
CA TRP A 73 17.74 -35.26 -5.19
C TRP A 73 18.61 -36.21 -6.05
N THR A 74 18.04 -37.25 -6.66
CA THR A 74 18.78 -38.22 -7.50
C THR A 74 17.93 -38.66 -8.68
N THR A 75 18.57 -39.09 -9.77
CA THR A 75 17.85 -39.55 -10.98
C THR A 75 17.04 -40.82 -10.66
N VAL A 76 15.76 -40.82 -10.98
CA VAL A 76 14.86 -41.98 -10.82
C VAL A 76 14.42 -42.52 -12.18
N TRP A 77 14.40 -43.83 -12.35
CA TRP A 77 14.06 -44.46 -13.63
C TRP A 77 12.58 -44.29 -14.00
N THR A 78 11.73 -44.04 -12.99
CA THR A 78 10.29 -43.84 -13.14
C THR A 78 9.94 -42.58 -13.93
N ASP A 79 10.86 -41.63 -14.09
CA ASP A 79 10.67 -40.49 -15.00
C ASP A 79 10.42 -40.98 -16.44
N GLY A 80 11.02 -42.11 -16.84
CA GLY A 80 10.82 -42.73 -18.15
C GLY A 80 9.46 -43.39 -18.35
N LEU A 81 8.63 -43.49 -17.30
CA LEU A 81 7.24 -43.97 -17.39
C LEU A 81 6.25 -42.84 -17.68
N THR A 82 6.69 -41.58 -17.58
CA THR A 82 5.87 -40.39 -17.80
C THR A 82 6.56 -39.45 -18.80
N SER A 83 5.90 -38.34 -19.13
CA SER A 83 6.50 -37.28 -19.95
C SER A 83 6.98 -36.15 -19.03
N LEU A 84 8.24 -36.25 -18.59
CA LEU A 84 8.84 -35.20 -17.75
C LEU A 84 8.78 -33.83 -18.43
N ASP A 85 8.94 -33.77 -19.76
CA ASP A 85 8.82 -32.52 -20.51
C ASP A 85 7.42 -31.92 -20.47
N ARG A 86 6.36 -32.69 -20.20
CA ARG A 86 5.02 -32.15 -19.97
C ARG A 86 4.88 -31.59 -18.55
N TYR A 87 5.35 -32.33 -17.54
CA TYR A 87 5.01 -32.10 -16.13
C TYR A 87 6.03 -31.30 -15.33
N LYS A 88 7.28 -31.20 -15.77
CA LYS A 88 8.30 -30.47 -15.01
C LYS A 88 7.94 -28.99 -14.85
N GLY A 89 8.10 -28.47 -13.64
CA GLY A 89 8.23 -27.04 -13.40
C GLY A 89 9.51 -26.53 -14.08
N ARG A 90 9.52 -25.27 -14.50
CA ARG A 90 10.61 -24.70 -15.29
C ARG A 90 11.03 -23.36 -14.75
N CYS A 91 12.25 -23.25 -14.22
CA CYS A 91 12.85 -21.95 -13.96
C CYS A 91 13.28 -21.35 -15.31
N TYR A 92 12.52 -20.38 -15.79
CA TYR A 92 12.66 -19.83 -17.14
C TYR A 92 13.32 -18.45 -17.17
N ASN A 93 13.44 -17.79 -16.03
CA ASN A 93 14.16 -16.52 -15.94
C ASN A 93 14.68 -16.28 -14.51
N ILE A 94 15.81 -15.60 -14.39
CA ILE A 94 16.41 -15.19 -13.13
C ILE A 94 16.96 -13.78 -13.29
N GLU A 95 16.58 -12.87 -12.40
CA GLU A 95 17.11 -11.50 -12.37
C GLU A 95 17.66 -11.16 -10.98
N PRO A 96 18.77 -10.41 -10.87
CA PRO A 96 19.26 -9.93 -9.58
C PRO A 96 18.30 -8.89 -8.99
N VAL A 97 18.20 -8.86 -7.66
CA VAL A 97 17.43 -7.83 -6.94
C VAL A 97 18.30 -6.58 -6.76
N ALA A 98 17.83 -5.46 -7.29
CA ALA A 98 18.53 -4.17 -7.14
C ALA A 98 18.71 -3.79 -5.66
N GLY A 99 19.94 -3.40 -5.29
CA GLY A 99 20.29 -2.97 -3.93
C GLY A 99 20.55 -4.09 -2.93
N GLU A 100 20.37 -5.37 -3.31
CA GLU A 100 20.61 -6.52 -2.43
C GLU A 100 21.77 -7.37 -2.97
N GLU A 101 22.67 -7.79 -2.09
CA GLU A 101 23.79 -8.66 -2.45
C GLU A 101 23.36 -10.14 -2.41
N ASN A 102 23.63 -10.89 -3.48
CA ASN A 102 23.33 -12.32 -3.59
C ASN A 102 21.83 -12.67 -3.38
N GLN A 103 20.93 -11.83 -3.88
CA GLN A 103 19.50 -12.09 -3.91
C GLN A 103 18.95 -11.92 -5.33
N TYR A 104 18.06 -12.82 -5.73
CA TYR A 104 17.54 -12.91 -7.09
C TYR A 104 16.02 -13.09 -7.07
N ILE A 105 15.35 -12.72 -8.15
CA ILE A 105 13.99 -13.18 -8.45
C ILE A 105 14.12 -14.32 -9.47
N ALA A 106 13.78 -15.54 -9.06
CA ALA A 106 13.65 -16.69 -9.92
C ALA A 106 12.18 -16.86 -10.35
N TYR A 107 11.95 -16.86 -11.66
CA TYR A 107 10.63 -17.06 -12.24
C TYR A 107 10.45 -18.52 -12.63
N VAL A 108 9.39 -19.15 -12.12
CA VAL A 108 9.08 -20.57 -12.36
C VAL A 108 7.71 -20.70 -13.02
N ALA A 109 7.65 -21.46 -14.11
CA ALA A 109 6.41 -21.82 -14.79
C ALA A 109 6.02 -23.26 -14.45
N TYR A 110 4.76 -23.46 -14.08
CA TYR A 110 4.18 -24.76 -13.73
C TYR A 110 3.06 -25.12 -14.71
N PRO A 111 3.13 -26.29 -15.34
CA PRO A 111 2.05 -26.81 -16.16
C PRO A 111 0.73 -26.92 -15.37
N LEU A 112 -0.38 -26.55 -15.99
CA LEU A 112 -1.72 -26.56 -15.38
C LEU A 112 -2.08 -27.92 -14.76
N ASP A 113 -1.74 -29.01 -15.46
CA ASP A 113 -2.09 -30.39 -15.09
C ASP A 113 -1.48 -30.86 -13.76
N LEU A 114 -0.59 -30.09 -13.14
CA LEU A 114 -0.03 -30.40 -11.82
C LEU A 114 -1.01 -30.11 -10.68
N PHE A 115 -2.05 -29.33 -10.93
CA PHE A 115 -2.88 -28.74 -9.88
C PHE A 115 -4.29 -29.31 -9.89
N GLU A 116 -4.74 -29.74 -8.71
CA GLU A 116 -6.13 -30.17 -8.47
C GLU A 116 -7.08 -28.98 -8.62
N GLU A 117 -8.11 -29.14 -9.47
CA GLU A 117 -9.11 -28.12 -9.73
C GLU A 117 -9.84 -27.69 -8.45
N GLY A 118 -10.01 -26.36 -8.25
CA GLY A 118 -10.71 -25.82 -7.09
C GLY A 118 -9.96 -25.96 -5.75
N SER A 119 -8.68 -26.36 -5.75
CA SER A 119 -7.91 -26.63 -4.53
C SER A 119 -6.74 -25.66 -4.32
N VAL A 120 -6.97 -24.61 -3.50
CA VAL A 120 -5.87 -23.73 -3.03
C VAL A 120 -4.86 -24.52 -2.19
N THR A 121 -5.36 -25.51 -1.43
CA THR A 121 -4.52 -26.40 -0.62
C THR A 121 -3.51 -27.13 -1.50
N ASN A 122 -3.94 -27.78 -2.59
CA ASN A 122 -3.03 -28.48 -3.51
C ASN A 122 -2.05 -27.52 -4.20
N LEU A 123 -2.53 -26.34 -4.65
CA LEU A 123 -1.68 -25.29 -5.21
C LEU A 123 -0.50 -24.95 -4.28
N PHE A 124 -0.78 -24.71 -3.00
CA PHE A 124 0.25 -24.36 -2.02
C PHE A 124 1.08 -25.56 -1.58
N THR A 125 0.51 -26.77 -1.53
CA THR A 125 1.27 -28.00 -1.27
C THR A 125 2.41 -28.17 -2.29
N SER A 126 2.16 -27.89 -3.57
CA SER A 126 3.21 -27.94 -4.59
C SER A 126 4.18 -26.75 -4.47
N ILE A 127 3.66 -25.52 -4.57
CA ILE A 127 4.50 -24.32 -4.75
C ILE A 127 5.32 -23.96 -3.49
N VAL A 128 4.76 -24.17 -2.30
CA VAL A 128 5.38 -23.75 -1.02
C VAL A 128 5.54 -24.89 -0.01
N GLY A 129 5.33 -26.14 -0.42
CA GLY A 129 5.35 -27.29 0.50
C GLY A 129 6.71 -27.54 1.14
N ASN A 130 7.74 -27.80 0.32
CA ASN A 130 9.05 -28.25 0.82
C ASN A 130 10.19 -27.26 0.56
N VAL A 131 10.11 -26.49 -0.53
CA VAL A 131 11.23 -25.69 -1.07
C VAL A 131 11.78 -24.63 -0.12
N PHE A 132 10.98 -24.18 0.85
CA PHE A 132 11.40 -23.20 1.87
C PHE A 132 12.38 -23.77 2.91
N GLY A 133 12.44 -25.10 3.05
CA GLY A 133 13.35 -25.81 3.95
C GLY A 133 14.65 -26.29 3.31
N PHE A 134 14.92 -25.92 2.05
CA PHE A 134 16.07 -26.41 1.30
C PHE A 134 17.39 -25.90 1.88
N LYS A 135 18.29 -26.80 2.27
CA LYS A 135 19.60 -26.45 2.86
C LYS A 135 20.48 -25.59 1.95
N ALA A 136 20.35 -25.74 0.63
CA ALA A 136 21.08 -24.97 -0.36
C ALA A 136 20.62 -23.50 -0.45
N LEU A 137 19.51 -23.15 0.20
CA LEU A 137 18.97 -21.80 0.27
C LEU A 137 19.13 -21.24 1.69
N ARG A 138 19.51 -19.97 1.81
CA ARG A 138 19.49 -19.24 3.08
C ARG A 138 18.11 -18.69 3.38
N ALA A 139 17.42 -18.21 2.34
CA ALA A 139 16.07 -17.70 2.43
C ALA A 139 15.36 -17.84 1.09
N LEU A 140 14.03 -17.96 1.16
CA LEU A 140 13.15 -18.03 0.01
C LEU A 140 11.86 -17.29 0.36
N ARG A 141 11.38 -16.44 -0.54
CA ARG A 141 10.09 -15.77 -0.40
C ARG A 141 9.30 -15.87 -1.70
N LEU A 142 8.05 -16.29 -1.62
CA LEU A 142 7.12 -16.22 -2.76
C LEU A 142 6.53 -14.82 -2.83
N GLU A 143 6.88 -14.05 -3.87
CA GLU A 143 6.46 -12.67 -4.04
C GLU A 143 5.12 -12.55 -4.73
N ASP A 144 4.88 -13.33 -5.79
CA ASP A 144 3.64 -13.25 -6.57
C ASP A 144 3.35 -14.55 -7.34
N LEU A 145 2.09 -14.75 -7.70
CA LEU A 145 1.62 -15.83 -8.56
C LEU A 145 0.79 -15.26 -9.73
N ARG A 146 1.04 -15.72 -10.95
CA ARG A 146 0.08 -15.58 -12.05
C ARG A 146 -0.82 -16.80 -12.06
N ILE A 147 -2.11 -16.58 -11.81
CA ILE A 147 -3.12 -17.64 -11.89
C ILE A 147 -3.78 -17.57 -13.28
N PRO A 148 -3.65 -18.60 -14.13
CA PRO A 148 -4.20 -18.57 -15.48
C PRO A 148 -5.73 -18.66 -15.44
N PRO A 149 -6.45 -18.04 -16.40
CA PRO A 149 -7.91 -18.11 -16.47
C PRO A 149 -8.48 -19.53 -16.37
N SER A 150 -7.83 -20.49 -17.02
CA SER A 150 -8.25 -21.91 -16.99
C SER A 150 -8.29 -22.49 -15.59
N TYR A 151 -7.36 -22.11 -14.70
CA TYR A 151 -7.37 -22.54 -13.30
C TYR A 151 -8.37 -21.71 -12.48
N THR A 152 -8.40 -20.39 -12.68
CA THR A 152 -9.35 -19.48 -12.00
C THR A 152 -10.80 -19.95 -12.13
N LYS A 153 -11.21 -20.41 -13.33
CA LYS A 153 -12.57 -20.88 -13.60
C LYS A 153 -12.96 -22.18 -12.89
N THR A 154 -12.01 -22.89 -12.28
CA THR A 154 -12.29 -24.08 -11.45
C THR A 154 -12.74 -23.71 -10.03
N PHE A 155 -12.60 -22.44 -9.63
CA PHE A 155 -12.96 -21.97 -8.31
C PHE A 155 -14.30 -21.23 -8.32
N GLN A 156 -15.03 -21.31 -7.20
CA GLN A 156 -16.22 -20.50 -6.96
C GLN A 156 -15.88 -19.02 -6.81
N GLY A 157 -14.79 -18.72 -6.10
CA GLY A 157 -14.46 -17.38 -5.62
C GLY A 157 -15.38 -16.88 -4.49
N PRO A 158 -15.44 -15.55 -4.27
CA PRO A 158 -16.20 -14.95 -3.18
C PRO A 158 -17.68 -15.35 -3.21
N PRO A 159 -18.32 -15.72 -2.08
CA PRO A 159 -19.72 -16.13 -2.05
C PRO A 159 -20.70 -15.11 -2.66
N HIS A 160 -20.39 -13.83 -2.70
CA HIS A 160 -21.25 -12.80 -3.26
C HIS A 160 -20.43 -11.76 -4.03
N GLY A 161 -19.31 -11.32 -3.43
CA GLY A 161 -18.50 -10.23 -3.94
C GLY A 161 -19.12 -8.84 -3.74
N ILE A 162 -18.34 -7.82 -4.07
CA ILE A 162 -18.61 -6.40 -3.74
C ILE A 162 -20.01 -5.94 -4.18
N GLN A 163 -20.38 -6.18 -5.43
CA GLN A 163 -21.63 -5.65 -6.01
C GLN A 163 -22.85 -6.25 -5.31
N VAL A 164 -22.91 -7.59 -5.20
CA VAL A 164 -24.04 -8.29 -4.58
C VAL A 164 -24.13 -7.98 -3.09
N GLU A 165 -23.00 -7.79 -2.40
CA GLU A 165 -23.01 -7.35 -1.01
C GLU A 165 -23.66 -5.97 -0.86
N ARG A 166 -23.27 -5.00 -1.68
CA ARG A 166 -23.90 -3.67 -1.67
C ARG A 166 -25.40 -3.72 -1.94
N ASP A 167 -25.81 -4.55 -2.91
CA ASP A 167 -27.22 -4.75 -3.25
C ASP A 167 -28.00 -5.35 -2.09
N LYS A 168 -27.45 -6.38 -1.43
CA LYS A 168 -28.06 -7.01 -0.25
C LYS A 168 -28.21 -6.05 0.92
N LEU A 169 -27.26 -5.15 1.11
CA LEU A 169 -27.25 -4.19 2.22
C LEU A 169 -27.99 -2.89 1.89
N ASN A 170 -28.27 -2.63 0.61
CA ASN A 170 -28.77 -1.38 0.08
C ASN A 170 -27.90 -0.17 0.48
N LYS A 171 -26.57 -0.28 0.28
CA LYS A 171 -25.58 0.73 0.70
C LYS A 171 -24.57 1.04 -0.41
N TYR A 172 -24.60 2.26 -0.93
CA TYR A 172 -23.79 2.70 -2.07
C TYR A 172 -23.12 4.05 -1.83
N GLY A 173 -22.12 4.38 -2.65
CA GLY A 173 -21.51 5.72 -2.73
C GLY A 173 -20.62 6.10 -1.53
N ARG A 174 -20.28 5.15 -0.67
CA ARG A 174 -19.33 5.32 0.44
C ARG A 174 -18.72 3.99 0.88
N PRO A 175 -17.56 4.02 1.58
CA PRO A 175 -17.10 2.92 2.40
C PRO A 175 -18.16 2.45 3.40
N LEU A 176 -18.15 1.15 3.68
CA LEU A 176 -18.91 0.57 4.79
C LEU A 176 -18.16 0.82 6.10
N LEU A 177 -18.90 0.99 7.20
CA LEU A 177 -18.33 1.22 8.53
C LEU A 177 -18.52 0.02 9.44
N GLY A 178 -17.41 -0.44 10.03
CA GLY A 178 -17.39 -1.56 10.96
C GLY A 178 -16.75 -1.25 12.30
N CYS A 179 -16.90 -2.16 13.26
CA CYS A 179 -16.22 -2.07 14.56
C CYS A 179 -16.01 -3.45 15.18
N THR A 180 -14.79 -3.74 15.64
CA THR A 180 -14.52 -4.93 16.46
C THR A 180 -14.85 -4.63 17.91
N ILE A 181 -15.72 -5.45 18.53
CA ILE A 181 -16.10 -5.28 19.94
C ILE A 181 -14.88 -5.48 20.86
N LYS A 182 -14.80 -4.68 21.93
CA LYS A 182 -13.72 -4.66 22.92
C LYS A 182 -14.27 -4.73 24.35
N PRO A 183 -13.48 -5.21 25.34
CA PRO A 183 -12.15 -5.82 25.21
C PRO A 183 -12.18 -7.08 24.35
N LYS A 184 -11.02 -7.51 23.82
CA LYS A 184 -10.95 -8.65 22.88
C LYS A 184 -11.66 -9.89 23.45
N LEU A 185 -11.37 -10.22 24.72
CA LEU A 185 -11.93 -11.36 25.45
C LEU A 185 -12.45 -10.89 26.82
N GLY A 186 -13.36 -11.66 27.41
CA GLY A 186 -13.83 -11.48 28.80
C GLY A 186 -15.23 -10.88 28.96
N LEU A 187 -15.86 -10.39 27.89
CA LEU A 187 -17.27 -9.97 27.93
C LEU A 187 -18.20 -11.18 27.96
N SER A 188 -19.29 -11.09 28.74
CA SER A 188 -20.40 -12.03 28.67
C SER A 188 -21.25 -11.80 27.41
N ALA A 189 -21.97 -12.83 26.96
CA ALA A 189 -22.81 -12.78 25.76
C ALA A 189 -23.81 -11.60 25.76
N LYS A 190 -24.48 -11.37 26.89
CA LYS A 190 -25.44 -10.26 27.05
C LYS A 190 -24.78 -8.89 26.91
N ASN A 191 -23.61 -8.70 27.51
CA ASN A 191 -22.87 -7.44 27.39
C ASN A 191 -22.27 -7.26 25.99
N TYR A 192 -21.92 -8.36 25.32
CA TYR A 192 -21.52 -8.35 23.91
C TYR A 192 -22.65 -7.81 23.03
N GLY A 193 -23.86 -8.37 23.16
CA GLY A 193 -25.05 -7.88 22.45
C GLY A 193 -25.37 -6.41 22.74
N ARG A 194 -25.23 -5.97 24.01
CA ARG A 194 -25.36 -4.54 24.35
C ARG A 194 -24.37 -3.67 23.59
N ALA A 195 -23.09 -4.04 23.57
CA ALA A 195 -22.06 -3.27 22.87
C ALA A 195 -22.33 -3.21 21.35
N VAL A 196 -22.78 -4.33 20.76
CA VAL A 196 -23.23 -4.43 19.37
C VAL A 196 -24.37 -3.46 19.10
N TYR A 197 -25.44 -3.50 19.90
CA TYR A 197 -26.60 -2.62 19.74
C TYR A 197 -26.21 -1.14 19.75
N GLU A 198 -25.44 -0.71 20.75
CA GLU A 198 -25.03 0.69 20.91
C GLU A 198 -24.18 1.18 19.72
N CYS A 199 -23.30 0.34 19.19
CA CYS A 199 -22.49 0.67 18.03
C CYS A 199 -23.32 0.80 16.75
N LEU A 200 -24.22 -0.15 16.50
CA LEU A 200 -25.03 -0.19 15.28
C LEU A 200 -26.08 0.93 15.24
N ARG A 201 -26.77 1.19 16.35
CA ARG A 201 -27.75 2.29 16.44
C ARG A 201 -27.10 3.66 16.26
N GLY A 202 -25.81 3.79 16.59
CA GLY A 202 -25.05 5.02 16.42
C GLY A 202 -24.60 5.29 14.98
N GLY A 203 -24.90 4.41 14.02
CA GLY A 203 -24.69 4.68 12.60
C GLY A 203 -23.66 3.81 11.89
N LEU A 204 -23.00 2.87 12.59
CA LEU A 204 -22.17 1.85 11.92
C LEU A 204 -23.05 0.89 11.12
N ASP A 205 -22.52 0.37 10.02
CA ASP A 205 -23.19 -0.66 9.21
C ASP A 205 -23.00 -2.03 9.87
N PHE A 206 -21.81 -2.25 10.43
CA PHE A 206 -21.40 -3.51 11.01
C PHE A 206 -20.71 -3.37 12.37
N THR A 207 -20.80 -4.45 13.12
CA THR A 207 -19.83 -4.79 14.18
C THR A 207 -19.29 -6.20 13.92
N LYS A 208 -18.28 -6.65 14.68
CA LYS A 208 -17.75 -8.00 14.54
C LYS A 208 -17.26 -8.59 15.85
N ASP A 209 -17.33 -9.91 15.91
CA ASP A 209 -16.54 -10.71 16.83
C ASP A 209 -15.05 -10.36 16.65
N ASP A 210 -14.28 -10.40 17.73
CA ASP A 210 -12.82 -10.36 17.64
C ASP A 210 -12.29 -11.71 17.11
N GLU A 211 -11.13 -11.76 16.45
CA GLU A 211 -10.66 -12.99 15.79
C GLU A 211 -10.50 -14.16 16.76
N ASN A 212 -10.17 -13.86 18.02
CA ASN A 212 -10.01 -14.86 19.05
C ASN A 212 -11.29 -15.09 19.89
N VAL A 213 -12.42 -14.48 19.54
CA VAL A 213 -13.73 -14.78 20.15
C VAL A 213 -14.37 -15.93 19.39
N ASN A 214 -14.38 -17.13 19.99
CA ASN A 214 -14.97 -18.33 19.39
C ASN A 214 -16.05 -18.88 20.34
N SER A 215 -15.67 -19.79 21.25
CA SER A 215 -16.54 -20.32 22.30
C SER A 215 -15.76 -20.62 23.57
N GLN A 216 -15.66 -19.62 24.45
CA GLN A 216 -14.86 -19.69 25.68
C GLN A 216 -15.74 -19.89 26.92
N PRO A 217 -15.15 -20.29 28.08
CA PRO A 217 -15.91 -20.42 29.32
C PRO A 217 -16.69 -19.17 29.73
N PHE A 218 -16.16 -17.96 29.48
CA PHE A 218 -16.82 -16.70 29.83
C PHE A 218 -17.97 -16.32 28.86
N MET A 219 -18.01 -16.90 27.67
CA MET A 219 -19.00 -16.62 26.63
C MET A 219 -19.05 -17.75 25.61
N ARG A 220 -20.08 -18.60 25.71
CA ARG A 220 -20.35 -19.64 24.71
C ARG A 220 -20.94 -19.02 23.45
N TRP A 221 -20.58 -19.59 22.29
CA TRP A 221 -20.90 -19.02 20.99
C TRP A 221 -22.42 -18.87 20.75
N ARG A 222 -23.21 -19.87 21.16
CA ARG A 222 -24.65 -19.89 20.92
C ARG A 222 -25.37 -18.73 21.62
N ASP A 223 -25.01 -18.47 22.88
CA ASP A 223 -25.58 -17.36 23.65
C ASP A 223 -25.21 -16.01 23.03
N ARG A 224 -23.95 -15.87 22.58
CA ARG A 224 -23.48 -14.66 21.88
C ARG A 224 -24.28 -14.41 20.61
N PHE A 225 -24.51 -15.44 19.80
CA PHE A 225 -25.23 -15.32 18.54
C PHE A 225 -26.65 -14.81 18.77
N LEU A 226 -27.35 -15.35 19.78
CA LEU A 226 -28.70 -14.92 20.13
C LEU A 226 -28.76 -13.44 20.52
N PHE A 227 -27.92 -12.99 21.47
CA PHE A 227 -27.94 -11.58 21.91
C PHE A 227 -27.44 -10.61 20.84
N CYS A 228 -26.51 -11.03 19.96
CA CYS A 228 -26.05 -10.19 18.87
C CYS A 228 -27.13 -10.03 17.79
N VAL A 229 -27.85 -11.10 17.45
CA VAL A 229 -28.93 -11.01 16.46
C VAL A 229 -30.11 -10.19 16.99
N GLU A 230 -30.46 -10.31 18.28
CA GLU A 230 -31.41 -9.40 18.93
C GLU A 230 -30.97 -7.93 18.77
N ALA A 231 -29.69 -7.64 19.03
CA ALA A 231 -29.12 -6.30 18.88
C ALA A 231 -29.13 -5.78 17.43
N ILE A 232 -28.85 -6.65 16.45
CA ILE A 232 -28.96 -6.33 15.02
C ILE A 232 -30.37 -5.87 14.70
N TYR A 233 -31.39 -6.69 14.99
CA TYR A 233 -32.77 -6.35 14.63
C TYR A 233 -33.30 -5.14 15.40
N LYS A 234 -32.91 -4.98 16.67
CA LYS A 234 -33.29 -3.80 17.47
C LYS A 234 -32.73 -2.50 16.85
N SER A 235 -31.44 -2.49 16.50
CA SER A 235 -30.82 -1.31 15.88
C SER A 235 -31.34 -1.04 14.47
N GLN A 236 -31.55 -2.08 13.66
CA GLN A 236 -32.15 -1.96 12.33
C GLN A 236 -33.57 -1.39 12.38
N ALA A 237 -34.40 -1.82 13.35
CA ALA A 237 -35.74 -1.28 13.54
C ALA A 237 -35.72 0.21 13.96
N GLU A 238 -34.72 0.62 14.73
CA GLU A 238 -34.55 2.01 15.19
C GLU A 238 -34.06 2.94 14.07
N THR A 239 -33.13 2.48 13.23
CA THR A 239 -32.50 3.34 12.20
C THR A 239 -33.11 3.20 10.80
N GLY A 240 -33.85 2.13 10.53
CA GLY A 240 -34.38 1.81 9.19
C GLY A 240 -33.31 1.37 8.17
N GLU A 241 -32.07 1.13 8.61
CA GLU A 241 -30.97 0.67 7.74
C GLU A 241 -30.68 -0.80 8.02
N ILE A 242 -30.33 -1.59 6.99
CA ILE A 242 -29.83 -2.97 7.19
C ILE A 242 -28.54 -2.93 8.03
N LYS A 243 -28.48 -3.77 9.06
CA LYS A 243 -27.35 -3.90 9.99
C LYS A 243 -26.82 -5.33 10.02
N GLY A 244 -25.57 -5.50 10.43
CA GLY A 244 -25.00 -6.83 10.64
C GLY A 244 -23.97 -6.90 11.77
N HIS A 245 -23.73 -8.11 12.24
CA HIS A 245 -22.62 -8.43 13.13
C HIS A 245 -21.90 -9.66 12.59
N TYR A 246 -20.58 -9.60 12.42
CA TYR A 246 -19.83 -10.73 11.87
C TYR A 246 -19.69 -11.80 12.96
N LEU A 247 -20.58 -12.79 12.93
CA LEU A 247 -20.60 -13.90 13.88
C LEU A 247 -19.48 -14.90 13.56
N ASN A 248 -18.55 -15.12 14.48
CA ASN A 248 -17.35 -15.92 14.21
C ASN A 248 -17.64 -17.44 14.21
N ALA A 249 -17.51 -18.05 13.02
CA ALA A 249 -17.69 -19.47 12.78
C ALA A 249 -16.43 -20.30 13.05
N THR A 250 -15.25 -19.70 13.20
CA THR A 250 -13.97 -20.39 13.45
C THR A 250 -14.09 -21.35 14.64
N ALA A 251 -13.75 -22.63 14.43
CA ALA A 251 -13.87 -23.69 15.43
C ALA A 251 -12.73 -24.70 15.33
N GLY A 252 -12.65 -25.63 16.30
CA GLY A 252 -11.61 -26.65 16.33
C GLY A 252 -11.80 -27.80 15.33
N THR A 253 -13.01 -27.97 14.77
CA THR A 253 -13.29 -28.95 13.73
C THR A 253 -14.26 -28.36 12.70
N CYS A 254 -14.31 -28.93 11.49
CA CYS A 254 -15.23 -28.51 10.45
C CYS A 254 -16.70 -28.68 10.87
N GLU A 255 -17.05 -29.73 11.60
CA GLU A 255 -18.42 -29.99 12.05
C GLU A 255 -18.92 -28.88 12.99
N GLU A 256 -18.08 -28.45 13.93
CA GLU A 256 -18.43 -27.34 14.84
C GLU A 256 -18.42 -25.98 14.12
N MET A 257 -17.56 -25.78 13.11
CA MET A 257 -17.60 -24.59 12.26
C MET A 257 -18.93 -24.51 11.50
N MET A 258 -19.32 -25.61 10.86
CA MET A 258 -20.57 -25.69 10.09
C MET A 258 -21.79 -25.52 10.99
N LYS A 259 -21.81 -26.14 12.17
CA LYS A 259 -22.89 -25.97 13.15
C LYS A 259 -23.12 -24.51 13.54
N ARG A 260 -22.05 -23.70 13.64
CA ARG A 260 -22.17 -22.26 13.91
C ARG A 260 -22.73 -21.51 12.72
N ALA A 261 -22.23 -21.78 11.51
CA ALA A 261 -22.73 -21.16 10.28
C ALA A 261 -24.22 -21.48 10.03
N VAL A 262 -24.63 -22.74 10.27
CA VAL A 262 -26.04 -23.17 10.23
C VAL A 262 -26.89 -22.39 11.22
N PHE A 263 -26.45 -22.27 12.47
CA PHE A 263 -27.22 -21.51 13.46
C PHE A 263 -27.28 -20.01 13.15
N ALA A 264 -26.21 -19.40 12.62
CA ALA A 264 -26.25 -18.01 12.16
C ALA A 264 -27.29 -17.81 11.03
N ARG A 265 -27.35 -18.75 10.09
CA ARG A 265 -28.36 -18.78 9.03
C ARG A 265 -29.78 -18.93 9.58
N GLU A 266 -30.01 -19.85 10.53
CA GLU A 266 -31.31 -20.04 11.17
C GLU A 266 -31.82 -18.78 11.87
N LEU A 267 -30.92 -17.96 12.43
CA LEU A 267 -31.24 -16.69 13.06
C LEU A 267 -31.47 -15.54 12.05
N GLY A 268 -31.20 -15.76 10.76
CA GLY A 268 -31.31 -14.74 9.72
C GLY A 268 -30.19 -13.70 9.77
N ALA A 269 -29.03 -14.01 10.34
CA ALA A 269 -27.89 -13.10 10.32
C ALA A 269 -27.41 -12.88 8.86
N PRO A 270 -27.06 -11.64 8.46
CA PRO A 270 -26.66 -11.40 7.07
C PRO A 270 -25.21 -11.80 6.76
N ILE A 271 -24.37 -11.98 7.79
CA ILE A 271 -22.92 -12.15 7.65
C ILE A 271 -22.32 -12.97 8.79
N VAL A 272 -21.35 -13.81 8.46
CA VAL A 272 -20.49 -14.53 9.40
C VAL A 272 -19.02 -14.16 9.17
N MET A 273 -18.12 -14.55 10.07
CA MET A 273 -16.67 -14.45 9.83
C MET A 273 -15.90 -15.73 10.07
N HIS A 274 -14.73 -15.83 9.46
CA HIS A 274 -13.80 -16.94 9.57
C HIS A 274 -12.33 -16.48 9.56
N ASP A 275 -11.50 -17.15 10.34
CA ASP A 275 -10.06 -16.92 10.44
C ASP A 275 -9.33 -17.90 9.52
N TYR A 276 -9.30 -17.60 8.21
CA TYR A 276 -9.01 -18.59 7.17
C TYR A 276 -7.65 -19.28 7.24
N LEU A 277 -6.59 -18.61 7.70
CA LEU A 277 -5.26 -19.23 7.82
C LEU A 277 -5.19 -20.17 9.03
N THR A 278 -5.71 -19.73 10.17
CA THR A 278 -5.71 -20.53 11.40
C THR A 278 -6.72 -21.67 11.35
N GLY A 279 -7.82 -21.50 10.63
CA GLY A 279 -8.77 -22.58 10.31
C GLY A 279 -8.32 -23.48 9.14
N GLY A 280 -7.53 -22.93 8.21
CA GLY A 280 -7.01 -23.59 7.02
C GLY A 280 -7.88 -23.40 5.76
N PHE A 281 -7.24 -23.43 4.58
CA PHE A 281 -7.89 -23.23 3.30
C PHE A 281 -8.98 -24.26 2.97
N THR A 282 -8.82 -25.52 3.39
CA THR A 282 -9.84 -26.56 3.18
C THR A 282 -11.14 -26.24 3.93
N ALA A 283 -11.03 -25.81 5.20
CA ALA A 283 -12.18 -25.39 5.99
C ALA A 283 -12.79 -24.11 5.41
N ASN A 284 -11.96 -23.14 5.01
CA ASN A 284 -12.42 -21.89 4.43
C ASN A 284 -13.22 -22.10 3.13
N THR A 285 -12.70 -22.93 2.21
CA THR A 285 -13.36 -23.22 0.93
C THR A 285 -14.70 -23.92 1.16
N SER A 286 -14.77 -24.85 2.13
CA SER A 286 -16.02 -25.50 2.53
C SER A 286 -17.04 -24.50 3.06
N LEU A 287 -16.61 -23.55 3.90
CA LEU A 287 -17.47 -22.50 4.43
C LEU A 287 -17.91 -21.51 3.34
N ALA A 288 -17.04 -21.19 2.37
CA ALA A 288 -17.36 -20.31 1.24
C ALA A 288 -18.45 -20.92 0.34
N HIS A 289 -18.38 -22.22 0.04
CA HIS A 289 -19.45 -22.94 -0.68
C HIS A 289 -20.76 -22.89 0.12
N TYR A 290 -20.71 -23.19 1.41
CA TYR A 290 -21.89 -23.12 2.27
C TYR A 290 -22.52 -21.72 2.30
N CYS A 291 -21.71 -20.67 2.42
CA CYS A 291 -22.15 -19.28 2.43
C CYS A 291 -22.85 -18.88 1.13
N ARG A 292 -22.33 -19.32 -0.03
CA ARG A 292 -22.97 -19.14 -1.34
C ARG A 292 -24.34 -19.80 -1.37
N ASP A 293 -24.42 -21.07 -0.98
CA ASP A 293 -25.65 -21.87 -1.04
C ASP A 293 -26.72 -21.38 -0.04
N ASN A 294 -26.33 -20.65 0.98
CA ASN A 294 -27.20 -20.21 2.07
C ASN A 294 -27.38 -18.69 2.16
N GLY A 295 -26.84 -17.93 1.21
CA GLY A 295 -27.00 -16.48 1.11
C GLY A 295 -26.32 -15.67 2.23
N LEU A 296 -25.35 -16.24 2.94
CA LEU A 296 -24.59 -15.59 4.01
C LEU A 296 -23.35 -14.88 3.45
N LEU A 297 -23.17 -13.60 3.76
CA LEU A 297 -21.89 -12.94 3.50
C LEU A 297 -20.79 -13.57 4.36
N LEU A 298 -19.56 -13.64 3.81
CA LEU A 298 -18.41 -14.26 4.47
C LEU A 298 -17.26 -13.27 4.68
N HIS A 299 -17.10 -12.77 5.90
CA HIS A 299 -15.96 -11.95 6.27
C HIS A 299 -14.72 -12.78 6.63
N ILE A 300 -13.58 -12.48 6.01
CA ILE A 300 -12.32 -13.16 6.30
C ILE A 300 -11.40 -12.28 7.14
N HIS A 301 -11.04 -12.79 8.30
CA HIS A 301 -9.97 -12.21 9.11
C HIS A 301 -8.67 -12.97 8.88
N ARG A 302 -7.56 -12.24 8.73
CA ARG A 302 -6.25 -12.79 8.32
C ARG A 302 -5.35 -13.16 9.50
N ALA A 303 -5.91 -13.66 10.60
CA ALA A 303 -5.10 -14.07 11.76
C ALA A 303 -3.93 -14.97 11.32
N MET A 304 -2.75 -14.81 11.93
CA MET A 304 -1.49 -15.50 11.59
C MET A 304 -0.74 -15.00 10.33
N HIS A 305 -1.33 -14.17 9.47
CA HIS A 305 -0.68 -13.76 8.19
C HIS A 305 0.73 -13.18 8.36
N ALA A 306 0.95 -12.32 9.35
CA ALA A 306 2.24 -11.66 9.60
C ALA A 306 3.36 -12.60 10.09
N VAL A 307 3.05 -13.84 10.45
CA VAL A 307 4.06 -14.89 10.66
C VAL A 307 4.72 -15.26 9.33
N ILE A 308 3.96 -15.16 8.23
CA ILE A 308 4.33 -15.61 6.89
C ILE A 308 4.79 -14.44 6.02
N ASP A 309 4.14 -13.27 6.11
CA ASP A 309 4.27 -12.22 5.08
C ASP A 309 5.11 -10.99 5.45
N ARG A 310 5.49 -10.85 6.72
CA ARG A 310 6.13 -9.65 7.27
C ARG A 310 7.53 -9.41 6.72
N GLN A 311 8.36 -10.44 6.67
CA GLN A 311 9.78 -10.28 6.34
C GLN A 311 9.97 -10.25 4.82
N LYS A 312 10.80 -9.32 4.33
CA LYS A 312 11.08 -9.19 2.89
C LYS A 312 11.94 -10.33 2.32
N ASN A 313 12.76 -10.97 3.15
CA ASN A 313 13.70 -11.99 2.70
C ASN A 313 13.11 -13.42 2.67
N HIS A 314 12.12 -13.74 3.52
CA HIS A 314 11.60 -15.10 3.65
C HIS A 314 10.08 -15.11 3.87
N GLY A 315 9.39 -16.13 3.34
CA GLY A 315 7.96 -16.37 3.57
C GLY A 315 7.08 -16.19 2.32
N MET A 316 5.86 -15.69 2.46
CA MET A 316 4.98 -15.46 1.30
C MET A 316 4.40 -14.06 1.41
N HIS A 317 4.53 -13.24 0.36
CA HIS A 317 3.96 -11.91 0.39
C HIS A 317 2.43 -11.95 0.51
N PHE A 318 1.82 -11.00 1.24
CA PHE A 318 0.38 -10.95 1.47
C PHE A 318 -0.44 -10.96 0.17
N ARG A 319 0.04 -10.35 -0.92
CA ARG A 319 -0.60 -10.40 -2.25
C ARG A 319 -0.88 -11.81 -2.75
N VAL A 320 -0.01 -12.78 -2.44
CA VAL A 320 -0.20 -14.19 -2.79
C VAL A 320 -1.36 -14.77 -1.96
N LEU A 321 -1.38 -14.46 -0.67
CA LEU A 321 -2.45 -14.87 0.24
C LEU A 321 -3.80 -14.22 -0.15
N ALA A 322 -3.78 -12.97 -0.64
CA ALA A 322 -4.96 -12.27 -1.15
C ALA A 322 -5.52 -12.94 -2.41
N LYS A 323 -4.67 -13.30 -3.40
CA LYS A 323 -5.07 -14.09 -4.58
C LYS A 323 -5.65 -15.44 -4.17
N ALA A 324 -4.97 -16.14 -3.27
CA ALA A 324 -5.40 -17.44 -2.76
C ALA A 324 -6.75 -17.39 -2.03
N LEU A 325 -6.99 -16.33 -1.25
CA LEU A 325 -8.30 -16.13 -0.62
C LEU A 325 -9.38 -15.78 -1.64
N ARG A 326 -9.09 -14.93 -2.63
CA ARG A 326 -10.06 -14.62 -3.69
C ARG A 326 -10.47 -15.88 -4.47
N LEU A 327 -9.56 -16.82 -4.70
CA LEU A 327 -9.87 -18.15 -5.24
C LEU A 327 -10.70 -19.01 -4.27
N SER A 328 -10.24 -19.18 -3.01
CA SER A 328 -10.91 -20.01 -1.99
C SER A 328 -12.32 -19.53 -1.65
N GLY A 329 -12.54 -18.22 -1.68
CA GLY A 329 -13.80 -17.56 -1.42
C GLY A 329 -13.85 -16.85 -0.06
N GLY A 330 -14.13 -15.55 -0.13
CA GLY A 330 -14.46 -14.68 0.99
C GLY A 330 -14.94 -13.34 0.43
N ASP A 331 -16.02 -12.79 0.98
CA ASP A 331 -16.59 -11.52 0.51
C ASP A 331 -15.77 -10.32 0.98
N HIS A 332 -15.19 -10.43 2.18
CA HIS A 332 -14.27 -9.45 2.74
C HIS A 332 -12.91 -10.06 3.05
N ILE A 333 -11.84 -9.25 3.00
CA ILE A 333 -10.56 -9.60 3.66
C ILE A 333 -9.87 -8.36 4.23
N HIS A 334 -9.25 -8.49 5.40
CA HIS A 334 -8.39 -7.44 5.97
C HIS A 334 -7.20 -7.15 5.06
N ALA A 335 -7.02 -5.90 4.66
CA ALA A 335 -6.03 -5.46 3.67
C ALA A 335 -5.03 -4.42 4.23
N GLY A 336 -4.99 -4.24 5.56
CA GLY A 336 -4.14 -3.22 6.19
C GLY A 336 -4.74 -1.82 6.13
N THR A 337 -4.01 -0.84 6.62
CA THR A 337 -4.54 0.52 6.84
C THR A 337 -3.63 1.62 6.32
N VAL A 338 -2.36 1.31 6.02
CA VAL A 338 -1.27 2.27 5.77
C VAL A 338 -0.93 3.15 6.98
N VAL A 339 -1.91 3.88 7.53
CA VAL A 339 -1.76 4.87 8.61
C VAL A 339 -2.07 4.35 10.02
N GLY A 340 -2.62 3.13 10.11
CA GLY A 340 -2.94 2.50 11.39
C GLY A 340 -1.73 1.88 12.09
N LYS A 341 -2.00 1.09 13.14
CA LYS A 341 -0.95 0.54 14.02
C LYS A 341 -0.19 -0.66 13.45
N LEU A 342 -0.69 -1.25 12.36
CA LEU A 342 -0.13 -2.45 11.72
C LEU A 342 0.61 -2.03 10.46
N GLU A 343 1.69 -2.73 10.12
CA GLU A 343 2.47 -2.43 8.92
C GLU A 343 1.62 -2.47 7.65
N GLY A 344 1.89 -1.53 6.75
CA GLY A 344 1.33 -1.47 5.41
C GLY A 344 2.00 -0.34 4.64
N GLU A 345 2.93 -0.67 3.76
CA GLU A 345 3.49 0.30 2.82
C GLU A 345 2.41 0.65 1.77
N ARG A 346 2.30 1.94 1.40
CA ARG A 346 1.17 2.46 0.64
C ARG A 346 1.08 1.84 -0.75
N GLU A 347 2.14 1.89 -1.55
CA GLU A 347 2.11 1.41 -2.93
C GLU A 347 1.89 -0.10 -3.01
N ILE A 348 2.52 -0.86 -2.12
CA ILE A 348 2.30 -2.30 -1.98
C ILE A 348 0.85 -2.60 -1.56
N THR A 349 0.26 -1.77 -0.69
CA THR A 349 -1.13 -1.92 -0.26
C THR A 349 -2.11 -1.68 -1.40
N LEU A 350 -1.90 -0.62 -2.18
CA LEU A 350 -2.70 -0.34 -3.37
C LEU A 350 -2.63 -1.51 -4.36
N GLY A 351 -1.43 -2.05 -4.61
CA GLY A 351 -1.24 -3.19 -5.51
C GLY A 351 -2.08 -4.43 -5.14
N PHE A 352 -2.12 -4.85 -3.87
CA PHE A 352 -2.95 -6.00 -3.50
C PHE A 352 -4.43 -5.66 -3.28
N VAL A 353 -4.79 -4.39 -3.10
CA VAL A 353 -6.19 -3.94 -3.13
C VAL A 353 -6.74 -4.04 -4.55
N ASP A 354 -5.97 -3.63 -5.56
CA ASP A 354 -6.34 -3.77 -6.98
C ASP A 354 -6.52 -5.27 -7.33
N LEU A 355 -5.59 -6.13 -6.88
CA LEU A 355 -5.71 -7.60 -7.04
C LEU A 355 -6.96 -8.22 -6.37
N LEU A 356 -7.51 -7.58 -5.34
CA LEU A 356 -8.72 -8.05 -4.66
C LEU A 356 -9.99 -7.58 -5.36
N ARG A 357 -10.00 -6.38 -5.93
CA ARG A 357 -11.21 -5.74 -6.47
C ARG A 357 -11.37 -5.89 -7.97
N ASP A 358 -10.31 -5.66 -8.71
CA ASP A 358 -10.38 -5.44 -10.16
C ASP A 358 -10.47 -6.76 -10.90
N ASP A 359 -11.00 -6.73 -12.12
CA ASP A 359 -11.09 -7.92 -12.98
C ASP A 359 -9.79 -8.19 -13.72
N PHE A 360 -9.06 -7.13 -14.10
CA PHE A 360 -7.81 -7.22 -14.82
C PHE A 360 -6.79 -6.26 -14.21
N ILE A 361 -5.60 -6.77 -13.89
CA ILE A 361 -4.53 -6.03 -13.24
C ILE A 361 -3.28 -6.17 -14.07
N GLU A 362 -2.73 -5.06 -14.56
CA GLU A 362 -1.48 -5.06 -15.31
C GLU A 362 -0.25 -5.27 -14.41
N LYS A 363 0.81 -5.82 -15.00
CA LYS A 363 2.12 -5.89 -14.35
C LYS A 363 2.61 -4.47 -14.00
N ASP A 364 2.77 -4.21 -12.72
CA ASP A 364 3.37 -2.98 -12.19
C ASP A 364 4.32 -3.30 -11.03
N ARG A 365 5.63 -3.24 -11.30
CA ARG A 365 6.66 -3.52 -10.30
C ARG A 365 6.74 -2.46 -9.19
N SER A 366 6.26 -1.24 -9.42
CA SER A 366 6.26 -0.17 -8.40
C SER A 366 5.28 -0.47 -7.26
N ARG A 367 4.16 -1.12 -7.57
CA ARG A 367 3.18 -1.66 -6.60
C ARG A 367 3.42 -3.13 -6.24
N GLY A 368 4.54 -3.69 -6.71
CA GLY A 368 4.94 -5.08 -6.44
C GLY A 368 4.11 -6.14 -7.15
N ILE A 369 3.45 -5.81 -8.26
CA ILE A 369 2.74 -6.75 -9.13
C ILE A 369 3.73 -7.28 -10.17
N TYR A 370 4.06 -8.56 -10.11
CA TYR A 370 5.08 -9.16 -10.99
C TYR A 370 4.50 -9.66 -12.30
N PHE A 371 3.21 -10.02 -12.29
CA PHE A 371 2.51 -10.57 -13.42
C PHE A 371 1.17 -9.87 -13.62
N THR A 372 0.80 -9.67 -14.89
CA THR A 372 -0.57 -9.35 -15.25
C THR A 372 -1.49 -10.47 -14.77
N GLN A 373 -2.61 -10.11 -14.15
CA GLN A 373 -3.60 -11.04 -13.60
C GLN A 373 -4.98 -10.72 -14.18
N ASP A 374 -5.55 -11.69 -14.90
CA ASP A 374 -6.94 -11.69 -15.36
C ASP A 374 -7.76 -12.61 -14.45
N TRP A 375 -8.82 -12.09 -13.86
CA TRP A 375 -9.74 -12.82 -12.98
C TRP A 375 -10.94 -13.39 -13.72
N VAL A 376 -11.13 -13.08 -15.00
CA VAL A 376 -12.18 -13.63 -15.87
C VAL A 376 -13.55 -13.67 -15.19
N SER A 377 -13.93 -12.52 -14.64
CA SER A 377 -15.19 -12.24 -13.95
C SER A 377 -15.35 -12.94 -12.60
N LEU A 378 -14.27 -13.41 -11.98
CA LEU A 378 -14.32 -13.84 -10.58
C LEU A 378 -14.67 -12.62 -9.70
N PRO A 379 -15.70 -12.70 -8.84
CA PRO A 379 -16.15 -11.54 -8.08
C PRO A 379 -15.01 -10.86 -7.29
N GLY A 380 -15.09 -9.54 -7.18
CA GLY A 380 -14.17 -8.76 -6.35
C GLY A 380 -14.41 -9.03 -4.87
N VAL A 381 -13.35 -8.95 -4.07
CA VAL A 381 -13.35 -9.05 -2.61
C VAL A 381 -13.24 -7.66 -2.03
N LEU A 382 -14.08 -7.34 -1.06
CA LEU A 382 -14.10 -6.03 -0.43
C LEU A 382 -12.94 -5.91 0.58
N PRO A 383 -11.95 -5.01 0.35
CA PRO A 383 -10.84 -4.82 1.28
C PRO A 383 -11.31 -4.15 2.58
N VAL A 384 -10.83 -4.67 3.70
CA VAL A 384 -11.15 -4.16 5.04
C VAL A 384 -9.93 -3.48 5.65
N ALA A 385 -10.04 -2.17 5.92
CA ALA A 385 -9.04 -1.40 6.63
C ALA A 385 -9.36 -1.39 8.13
N SER A 386 -8.52 -2.04 8.93
CA SER A 386 -8.76 -2.23 10.37
C SER A 386 -7.47 -2.19 11.18
N GLY A 387 -7.53 -1.55 12.34
CA GLY A 387 -6.47 -1.58 13.36
C GLY A 387 -5.81 -0.24 13.64
N GLY A 388 -6.14 0.36 14.79
CA GLY A 388 -5.48 1.59 15.27
C GLY A 388 -5.85 2.85 14.50
N ILE A 389 -6.97 2.84 13.76
CA ILE A 389 -7.51 4.00 13.03
C ILE A 389 -8.60 4.72 13.86
N HIS A 390 -8.81 6.00 13.56
CA HIS A 390 -9.74 6.93 14.22
C HIS A 390 -10.15 8.04 13.25
N VAL A 391 -11.09 8.91 13.63
CA VAL A 391 -11.71 9.93 12.75
C VAL A 391 -10.71 10.79 11.95
N TRP A 392 -9.56 11.18 12.51
CA TRP A 392 -8.56 11.97 11.76
C TRP A 392 -7.90 11.24 10.59
N HIS A 393 -7.99 9.91 10.55
CA HIS A 393 -7.50 9.12 9.42
C HIS A 393 -8.52 9.03 8.27
N MET A 394 -9.76 9.50 8.47
CA MET A 394 -10.84 9.32 7.51
C MET A 394 -10.55 9.88 6.11
N PRO A 395 -9.94 11.08 5.94
CA PRO A 395 -9.61 11.60 4.61
C PRO A 395 -8.64 10.68 3.87
N ALA A 396 -7.53 10.31 4.54
CA ALA A 396 -6.52 9.42 3.98
C ALA A 396 -7.07 8.03 3.65
N LEU A 397 -7.91 7.45 4.51
CA LEU A 397 -8.52 6.14 4.26
C LEU A 397 -9.50 6.19 3.08
N THR A 398 -10.29 7.26 2.96
CA THR A 398 -11.24 7.46 1.85
C THR A 398 -10.51 7.62 0.52
N GLU A 399 -9.34 8.27 0.53
CA GLU A 399 -8.50 8.43 -0.65
C GLU A 399 -7.79 7.12 -1.04
N ILE A 400 -7.15 6.44 -0.08
CA ILE A 400 -6.38 5.20 -0.35
C ILE A 400 -7.29 4.07 -0.80
N PHE A 401 -8.39 3.82 -0.08
CA PHE A 401 -9.20 2.63 -0.30
C PHE A 401 -10.42 2.89 -1.19
N GLY A 402 -10.84 4.14 -1.39
CA GLY A 402 -12.04 4.45 -2.16
C GLY A 402 -13.32 3.84 -1.55
N ASP A 403 -14.41 3.90 -2.31
CA ASP A 403 -15.74 3.54 -1.79
C ASP A 403 -15.89 2.05 -1.50
N ASP A 404 -15.33 1.18 -2.33
CA ASP A 404 -15.36 -0.28 -2.16
C ASP A 404 -14.36 -0.74 -1.11
N SER A 405 -14.65 -0.38 0.14
CA SER A 405 -13.87 -0.73 1.33
C SER A 405 -14.75 -0.78 2.59
N VAL A 406 -14.31 -1.53 3.60
CA VAL A 406 -14.88 -1.45 4.96
C VAL A 406 -13.84 -0.85 5.91
N LEU A 407 -14.17 0.28 6.53
CA LEU A 407 -13.31 0.95 7.52
C LEU A 407 -13.75 0.56 8.93
N GLN A 408 -12.85 -0.07 9.71
CA GLN A 408 -13.18 -0.63 11.02
C GLN A 408 -12.54 0.09 12.20
N PHE A 409 -13.39 0.69 13.04
CA PHE A 409 -13.00 1.49 14.19
C PHE A 409 -13.35 0.80 15.51
N GLY A 410 -12.50 -0.14 15.96
CA GLY A 410 -12.66 -0.80 17.25
C GLY A 410 -12.50 0.18 18.43
N GLY A 411 -11.26 0.45 18.82
CA GLY A 411 -10.96 1.45 19.86
C GLY A 411 -11.46 2.86 19.51
N GLY A 412 -11.44 3.22 18.22
CA GLY A 412 -11.97 4.51 17.72
C GLY A 412 -13.49 4.69 17.84
N THR A 413 -14.23 3.66 18.27
CA THR A 413 -15.66 3.75 18.61
C THR A 413 -15.87 3.54 20.11
N LEU A 414 -15.45 2.39 20.64
CA LEU A 414 -15.71 2.00 22.04
C LEU A 414 -14.89 2.83 23.05
N GLY A 415 -13.80 3.46 22.61
CA GLY A 415 -12.97 4.35 23.44
C GLY A 415 -13.48 5.79 23.48
N HIS A 416 -14.60 6.11 22.81
CA HIS A 416 -15.14 7.46 22.80
C HIS A 416 -15.65 7.84 24.21
N PRO A 417 -15.33 9.04 24.73
CA PRO A 417 -15.61 9.41 26.13
C PRO A 417 -17.11 9.45 26.48
N TRP A 418 -17.98 9.56 25.47
CA TRP A 418 -19.43 9.58 25.64
C TRP A 418 -20.12 8.24 25.33
N GLY A 419 -19.33 7.16 25.17
CA GLY A 419 -19.82 5.82 24.90
C GLY A 419 -19.93 5.47 23.41
N ASN A 420 -20.36 4.24 23.14
CA ASN A 420 -20.28 3.60 21.83
C ASN A 420 -21.10 4.30 20.75
N ALA A 421 -22.34 4.70 21.05
CA ALA A 421 -23.21 5.33 20.06
C ALA A 421 -22.66 6.69 19.59
N PRO A 422 -22.23 7.62 20.47
CA PRO A 422 -21.52 8.82 20.02
C PRO A 422 -20.23 8.55 19.25
N GLY A 423 -19.45 7.53 19.63
CA GLY A 423 -18.27 7.12 18.87
C GLY A 423 -18.61 6.64 17.45
N ALA A 424 -19.70 5.90 17.31
CA ALA A 424 -20.21 5.44 16.01
C ALA A 424 -20.68 6.63 15.15
N VAL A 425 -21.40 7.58 15.76
CA VAL A 425 -21.84 8.83 15.09
C VAL A 425 -20.63 9.62 14.60
N ALA A 426 -19.59 9.78 15.43
CA ALA A 426 -18.39 10.52 15.06
C ALA A 426 -17.70 9.92 13.81
N ASN A 427 -17.58 8.59 13.75
CA ASN A 427 -17.01 7.91 12.58
C ASN A 427 -17.93 8.05 11.34
N ARG A 428 -19.25 7.93 11.51
CA ARG A 428 -20.22 8.07 10.41
C ARG A 428 -20.21 9.49 9.82
N VAL A 429 -20.27 10.51 10.66
CA VAL A 429 -20.24 11.93 10.25
C VAL A 429 -18.93 12.26 9.55
N ALA A 430 -17.79 11.82 10.10
CA ALA A 430 -16.48 12.06 9.48
C ALA A 430 -16.40 11.43 8.08
N LEU A 431 -16.90 10.20 7.91
CA LEU A 431 -16.90 9.52 6.61
C LEU A 431 -17.78 10.25 5.59
N GLU A 432 -19.03 10.54 5.94
CA GLU A 432 -19.97 11.19 5.02
C GLU A 432 -19.47 12.60 4.63
N ALA A 433 -18.83 13.32 5.55
CA ALA A 433 -18.19 14.60 5.25
C ALA A 433 -17.02 14.45 4.25
N CYS A 434 -16.15 13.45 4.42
CA CYS A 434 -15.05 13.19 3.49
C CYS A 434 -15.56 12.80 2.10
N VAL A 435 -16.55 11.90 2.04
CA VAL A 435 -17.17 11.49 0.77
C VAL A 435 -17.82 12.67 0.07
N LYS A 436 -18.57 13.50 0.80
CA LYS A 436 -19.18 14.71 0.25
C LYS A 436 -18.12 15.66 -0.32
N ALA A 437 -17.09 15.99 0.46
CA ALA A 437 -16.01 16.88 0.02
C ALA A 437 -15.29 16.35 -1.23
N ARG A 438 -14.94 15.06 -1.26
CA ARG A 438 -14.34 14.41 -2.44
C ARG A 438 -15.25 14.52 -3.66
N ASN A 439 -16.54 14.25 -3.50
CA ASN A 439 -17.50 14.29 -4.61
C ASN A 439 -17.76 15.73 -5.09
N GLU A 440 -17.53 16.74 -4.26
CA GLU A 440 -17.52 18.16 -4.61
C GLU A 440 -16.20 18.61 -5.26
N GLY A 441 -15.27 17.69 -5.53
CA GLY A 441 -13.99 17.96 -6.20
C GLY A 441 -12.87 18.44 -5.28
N ARG A 442 -13.04 18.34 -3.95
CA ARG A 442 -12.04 18.76 -2.97
C ARG A 442 -10.94 17.71 -2.79
N ASP A 443 -9.71 18.17 -2.66
CA ASP A 443 -8.56 17.30 -2.40
C ASP A 443 -8.49 16.89 -0.92
N LEU A 444 -8.91 15.65 -0.62
CA LEU A 444 -8.87 15.09 0.73
C LEU A 444 -7.45 14.89 1.30
N ALA A 445 -6.42 14.86 0.45
CA ALA A 445 -5.02 14.74 0.90
C ALA A 445 -4.45 16.07 1.40
N LEU A 446 -5.04 17.19 0.97
CA LEU A 446 -4.61 18.56 1.30
C LEU A 446 -5.59 19.28 2.26
N GLU A 447 -6.87 18.89 2.29
CA GLU A 447 -7.87 19.61 3.08
C GLU A 447 -7.85 19.33 4.59
N GLY A 448 -7.88 20.43 5.34
CA GLY A 448 -8.05 20.48 6.79
C GLY A 448 -7.12 21.47 7.50
N THR A 449 -6.09 21.97 6.81
CA THR A 449 -5.14 22.95 7.39
C THR A 449 -4.65 24.03 6.43
N TRP A 450 -4.85 23.89 5.11
CA TRP A 450 -4.40 24.85 4.11
C TRP A 450 -5.37 26.03 3.97
N ASP A 451 -4.87 27.24 4.19
CA ASP A 451 -5.56 28.51 3.96
C ASP A 451 -4.76 29.32 2.93
N PRO A 452 -5.16 29.27 1.65
CA PRO A 452 -4.39 29.90 0.58
C PRO A 452 -4.45 31.44 0.65
N MET A 453 -3.38 32.08 0.17
CA MET A 453 -3.23 33.54 0.11
C MET A 453 -3.01 33.99 -1.33
N ASP A 454 -3.63 35.11 -1.70
CA ASP A 454 -3.42 35.80 -2.99
C ASP A 454 -3.67 34.90 -4.22
N GLU A 455 -4.66 34.00 -4.16
CA GLU A 455 -4.94 33.02 -5.23
C GLU A 455 -5.22 33.69 -6.59
N ASP A 456 -5.96 34.80 -6.57
CA ASP A 456 -6.39 35.53 -7.77
C ASP A 456 -5.27 36.39 -8.41
N MET A 457 -4.07 36.43 -7.82
CA MET A 457 -2.97 37.25 -8.34
C MET A 457 -2.28 36.55 -9.52
N VAL A 458 -2.25 37.25 -10.67
CA VAL A 458 -1.74 36.76 -11.96
C VAL A 458 -0.70 37.72 -12.54
N SER A 459 0.30 37.18 -13.25
CA SER A 459 1.33 38.00 -13.92
C SER A 459 0.73 38.78 -15.09
N LEU A 460 1.23 40.01 -15.26
CA LEU A 460 0.94 40.87 -16.41
C LEU A 460 2.15 40.91 -17.35
N ASP A 461 2.00 41.56 -18.50
CA ASP A 461 3.10 41.84 -19.44
C ASP A 461 3.54 43.32 -19.34
N PRO A 462 4.36 43.68 -18.34
CA PRO A 462 4.68 45.07 -18.05
C PRO A 462 5.64 45.72 -19.06
N ILE A 463 6.32 44.92 -19.89
CA ILE A 463 7.30 45.40 -20.86
C ILE A 463 6.89 45.13 -22.31
N GLU A 464 5.66 44.67 -22.53
CA GLU A 464 5.13 44.28 -23.85
C GLU A 464 6.10 43.34 -24.58
N PHE A 465 6.48 42.24 -23.90
CA PHE A 465 7.54 41.35 -24.38
C PHE A 465 7.12 40.64 -25.68
N ASN A 466 7.73 41.07 -26.78
CA ASN A 466 7.50 40.50 -28.11
C ASN A 466 8.49 39.37 -28.38
N SER A 467 7.98 38.15 -28.59
CA SER A 467 8.74 37.02 -29.11
C SER A 467 8.25 36.63 -30.50
N GLU A 468 9.12 36.11 -31.36
CA GLU A 468 8.75 35.65 -32.71
C GLU A 468 7.83 34.41 -32.71
N GLU A 469 7.76 33.68 -31.60
CA GLU A 469 7.00 32.43 -31.47
C GLU A 469 5.60 32.64 -30.89
N GLU A 470 5.48 33.34 -29.76
CA GLU A 470 4.21 33.53 -29.04
C GLU A 470 4.26 34.79 -28.12
N PRO A 471 3.17 35.58 -28.02
CA PRO A 471 3.08 36.68 -27.04
C PRO A 471 3.19 36.17 -25.59
N TYR A 472 3.86 36.94 -24.73
CA TYR A 472 4.08 36.54 -23.33
C TYR A 472 2.77 36.27 -22.56
N LYS A 473 1.75 37.09 -22.81
CA LYS A 473 0.40 36.92 -22.22
C LYS A 473 -0.23 35.58 -22.58
N ASP A 474 -0.19 35.19 -23.85
CA ASP A 474 -0.77 33.92 -24.32
C ASP A 474 -0.04 32.72 -23.72
N ARG A 475 1.28 32.86 -23.54
CA ARG A 475 2.11 31.85 -22.86
C ARG A 475 1.70 31.67 -21.40
N ILE A 476 1.48 32.74 -20.65
CA ILE A 476 0.98 32.68 -19.26
C ILE A 476 -0.38 31.98 -19.23
N ASP A 477 -1.33 32.40 -20.07
CA ASP A 477 -2.68 31.82 -20.13
C ASP A 477 -2.65 30.32 -20.51
N SER A 478 -1.69 29.91 -21.33
CA SER A 478 -1.46 28.50 -21.70
C SER A 478 -0.97 27.68 -20.51
N TYR A 479 0.01 28.17 -19.75
CA TYR A 479 0.50 27.49 -18.54
C TYR A 479 -0.53 27.46 -17.41
N GLN A 480 -1.31 28.54 -17.23
CA GLN A 480 -2.40 28.57 -16.25
C GLN A 480 -3.45 27.49 -16.56
N ARG A 481 -3.88 27.39 -17.83
CA ARG A 481 -4.82 26.33 -18.26
C ARG A 481 -4.22 24.93 -18.12
N LYS A 482 -2.93 24.76 -18.42
CA LYS A 482 -2.25 23.45 -18.38
C LYS A 482 -2.03 22.94 -16.95
N THR A 483 -1.66 23.81 -16.04
CA THR A 483 -1.27 23.45 -14.66
C THR A 483 -2.42 23.63 -13.66
N GLY A 484 -3.43 24.42 -14.00
CA GLY A 484 -4.48 24.84 -13.06
C GLY A 484 -4.03 25.88 -12.05
N LEU A 485 -2.77 26.36 -12.12
CA LEU A 485 -2.21 27.36 -11.21
C LEU A 485 -2.36 28.76 -11.79
N THR A 486 -2.51 29.77 -10.93
CA THR A 486 -2.45 31.18 -11.37
C THR A 486 -1.03 31.66 -11.59
N GLU A 487 -0.04 31.05 -10.92
CA GLU A 487 1.37 31.37 -11.02
C GLU A 487 2.26 30.21 -10.50
N ALA A 488 3.57 30.28 -10.73
CA ALA A 488 4.60 29.32 -10.34
C ALA A 488 4.86 29.17 -8.83
N VAL A 489 4.10 29.85 -7.99
CA VAL A 489 4.14 29.67 -6.53
C VAL A 489 2.74 29.72 -5.94
N GLN A 490 2.47 28.79 -5.04
CA GLN A 490 1.31 28.80 -4.16
C GLN A 490 1.78 29.21 -2.76
N THR A 491 1.04 30.11 -2.11
CA THR A 491 1.37 30.64 -0.79
C THR A 491 0.15 30.59 0.11
N GLY A 492 0.35 30.34 1.39
CA GLY A 492 -0.75 30.23 2.35
C GLY A 492 -0.28 29.78 3.72
N THR A 493 -1.23 29.57 4.62
CA THR A 493 -0.94 28.99 5.94
C THR A 493 -1.38 27.54 6.03
N GLY A 494 -0.70 26.78 6.86
CA GLY A 494 -0.87 25.34 7.03
C GLY A 494 -0.75 24.94 8.49
N ARG A 495 -0.94 23.65 8.80
CA ARG A 495 -0.51 23.08 10.08
C ARG A 495 0.37 21.87 9.87
N LEU A 496 1.58 21.92 10.43
CA LEU A 496 2.50 20.79 10.48
C LEU A 496 2.45 20.19 11.89
N ASN A 497 1.85 19.00 12.06
CA ASN A 497 1.67 18.35 13.37
C ASN A 497 1.09 19.30 14.43
N SER A 498 0.05 20.05 14.06
CA SER A 498 -0.65 21.08 14.86
C SER A 498 0.12 22.39 15.10
N ILE A 499 1.35 22.53 14.60
CA ILE A 499 2.09 23.80 14.59
C ILE A 499 1.60 24.62 13.39
N PRO A 500 1.05 25.83 13.59
CA PRO A 500 0.68 26.69 12.47
C PRO A 500 1.95 27.17 11.76
N VAL A 501 1.96 27.08 10.43
CA VAL A 501 3.11 27.43 9.58
C VAL A 501 2.65 28.33 8.44
N ALA A 502 3.51 29.26 8.02
CA ALA A 502 3.39 29.90 6.72
C ALA A 502 4.19 29.08 5.71
N ILE A 503 3.61 28.73 4.56
CA ILE A 503 4.29 27.90 3.56
C ILE A 503 4.06 28.42 2.13
N GLY A 504 5.16 28.49 1.38
CA GLY A 504 5.18 28.77 -0.04
C GLY A 504 5.76 27.58 -0.80
N VAL A 505 5.09 27.15 -1.86
CA VAL A 505 5.51 26.00 -2.68
C VAL A 505 5.60 26.43 -4.13
N MET A 506 6.81 26.39 -4.69
CA MET A 506 7.04 26.66 -6.11
C MET A 506 6.75 25.42 -6.96
N ASP A 507 6.20 25.64 -8.16
CA ASP A 507 5.93 24.59 -9.14
C ASP A 507 6.73 24.81 -10.43
N PHE A 508 7.64 23.88 -10.72
CA PHE A 508 8.50 23.96 -11.90
C PHE A 508 7.73 23.78 -13.22
N GLN A 509 6.55 23.14 -13.20
CA GLN A 509 5.75 22.94 -14.40
C GLN A 509 5.20 24.25 -14.96
N PHE A 510 4.98 25.26 -14.09
CA PHE A 510 4.56 26.59 -14.50
C PHE A 510 5.78 27.42 -14.94
N MET A 511 5.97 27.58 -16.25
CA MET A 511 7.07 28.38 -16.83
C MET A 511 8.46 28.09 -16.24
N GLY A 512 8.76 26.81 -15.95
CA GLY A 512 10.04 26.41 -15.36
C GLY A 512 10.24 26.92 -13.94
N GLY A 513 9.16 27.18 -13.19
CA GLY A 513 9.23 27.77 -11.85
C GLY A 513 9.88 29.15 -11.83
N SER A 514 9.91 29.85 -12.98
CA SER A 514 10.65 31.11 -13.09
C SER A 514 10.04 32.20 -12.21
N MET A 515 10.87 32.92 -11.47
CA MET A 515 10.41 33.96 -10.56
C MET A 515 10.07 35.25 -11.34
N GLY A 516 8.78 35.49 -11.57
CA GLY A 516 8.25 36.79 -12.01
C GLY A 516 7.94 37.73 -10.85
N SER A 517 7.40 38.90 -11.17
CA SER A 517 6.93 39.92 -10.23
C SER A 517 5.87 39.36 -9.27
N VAL A 518 4.94 38.54 -9.75
CA VAL A 518 3.90 37.93 -8.90
C VAL A 518 4.45 36.86 -7.97
N VAL A 519 5.39 36.02 -8.44
CA VAL A 519 6.08 35.07 -7.54
C VAL A 519 6.76 35.83 -6.41
N GLY A 520 7.45 36.93 -6.76
CA GLY A 520 8.08 37.81 -5.79
C GLY A 520 7.12 38.44 -4.80
N GLU A 521 5.99 38.94 -5.29
CA GLU A 521 4.94 39.57 -4.49
C GLU A 521 4.31 38.57 -3.52
N LYS A 522 3.87 37.40 -4.00
CA LYS A 522 3.24 36.36 -3.19
C LYS A 522 4.15 35.90 -2.06
N ILE A 523 5.43 35.61 -2.36
CA ILE A 523 6.41 35.22 -1.33
C ILE A 523 6.64 36.36 -0.33
N THR A 524 6.77 37.60 -0.80
CA THR A 524 6.96 38.75 0.10
C THR A 524 5.77 38.91 1.06
N ARG A 525 4.54 38.86 0.55
CA ARG A 525 3.32 38.96 1.36
C ARG A 525 3.19 37.82 2.35
N LEU A 526 3.56 36.60 1.95
CA LEU A 526 3.60 35.45 2.86
C LEU A 526 4.59 35.69 4.01
N ILE A 527 5.78 36.21 3.72
CA ILE A 527 6.79 36.53 4.75
C ILE A 527 6.27 37.63 5.68
N GLU A 528 5.73 38.73 5.15
CA GLU A 528 5.17 39.82 5.95
C GLU A 528 3.99 39.35 6.82
N TYR A 529 3.14 38.48 6.28
CA TYR A 529 2.07 37.84 7.04
C TYR A 529 2.64 36.97 8.16
N ALA A 530 3.62 36.11 7.85
CA ALA A 530 4.28 35.26 8.84
C ALA A 530 4.98 36.08 9.94
N THR A 531 5.61 37.21 9.59
CA THR A 531 6.16 38.21 10.51
C THR A 531 5.09 38.73 11.46
N ASN A 532 3.94 39.15 10.93
CA ASN A 532 2.86 39.74 11.73
C ASN A 532 2.16 38.72 12.63
N GLN A 533 2.05 37.48 12.18
CA GLN A 533 1.41 36.39 12.92
C GLN A 533 2.38 35.54 13.76
N PHE A 534 3.69 35.88 13.76
CA PHE A 534 4.74 35.12 14.44
C PHE A 534 4.79 33.63 14.05
N LEU A 535 4.54 33.33 12.77
CA LEU A 535 4.53 31.96 12.26
C LEU A 535 5.92 31.55 11.76
N PRO A 536 6.36 30.29 11.98
CA PRO A 536 7.51 29.72 11.27
C PRO A 536 7.21 29.64 9.76
N LEU A 537 8.23 29.85 8.94
CA LEU A 537 8.13 29.95 7.49
C LEU A 537 8.82 28.77 6.81
N ILE A 538 8.18 28.20 5.79
CA ILE A 538 8.77 27.20 4.89
C ILE A 538 8.63 27.71 3.45
N LEU A 539 9.73 27.71 2.69
CA LEU A 539 9.68 27.92 1.23
C LEU A 539 10.26 26.71 0.50
N VAL A 540 9.42 26.02 -0.25
CA VAL A 540 9.81 24.92 -1.14
C VAL A 540 10.14 25.50 -2.51
N CYS A 541 11.42 25.43 -2.87
CA CYS A 541 12.00 26.07 -4.03
C CYS A 541 12.13 25.06 -5.19
N ALA A 542 11.63 25.47 -6.36
CA ALA A 542 11.77 24.77 -7.63
C ALA A 542 11.77 25.83 -8.74
N SER A 543 12.92 26.10 -9.36
CA SER A 543 13.05 27.21 -10.31
C SER A 543 14.20 27.06 -11.30
N GLY A 544 13.94 27.48 -12.54
CA GLY A 544 14.91 27.72 -13.60
C GLY A 544 15.59 29.10 -13.54
N GLY A 545 15.22 29.95 -12.58
CA GLY A 545 15.79 31.28 -12.37
C GLY A 545 14.78 32.42 -12.49
N ALA A 546 15.27 33.62 -12.80
CA ALA A 546 14.44 34.81 -12.96
C ALA A 546 13.65 34.77 -14.28
N ARG A 547 12.42 35.29 -14.28
CA ARG A 547 11.57 35.38 -15.47
C ARG A 547 11.97 36.57 -16.33
N MET A 548 12.83 36.33 -17.31
CA MET A 548 13.38 37.38 -18.19
C MET A 548 12.34 38.13 -19.01
N GLN A 549 11.18 37.51 -19.26
CA GLN A 549 10.03 38.13 -19.95
C GLN A 549 9.44 39.32 -19.17
N GLU A 550 9.74 39.45 -17.87
CA GLU A 550 9.32 40.60 -17.05
C GLU A 550 10.48 41.57 -16.75
N GLY A 551 11.66 41.33 -17.34
CA GLY A 551 12.82 42.23 -17.26
C GLY A 551 13.29 42.52 -15.84
N SER A 552 13.54 43.80 -15.55
CA SER A 552 14.05 44.25 -14.24
C SER A 552 13.07 44.00 -13.09
N LEU A 553 11.76 43.95 -13.37
CA LEU A 553 10.74 43.69 -12.34
C LEU A 553 10.90 42.30 -11.72
N SER A 554 11.29 41.31 -12.52
CA SER A 554 11.62 39.96 -12.03
C SER A 554 12.88 39.97 -11.14
N LEU A 555 13.93 40.68 -11.56
CA LEU A 555 15.19 40.74 -10.81
C LEU A 555 15.04 41.47 -9.47
N MET A 556 14.24 42.53 -9.42
CA MET A 556 13.98 43.30 -8.19
C MET A 556 13.31 42.45 -7.10
N GLN A 557 12.63 41.36 -7.45
CA GLN A 557 12.02 40.47 -6.46
C GLN A 557 13.05 39.78 -5.57
N MET A 558 14.27 39.53 -6.05
CA MET A 558 15.35 38.98 -5.23
C MET A 558 15.67 39.89 -4.04
N ALA A 559 15.79 41.19 -4.31
CA ALA A 559 16.07 42.19 -3.28
C ALA A 559 14.86 42.37 -2.36
N LYS A 560 13.65 42.38 -2.93
CA LYS A 560 12.40 42.52 -2.18
C LYS A 560 12.21 41.39 -1.16
N ILE A 561 12.28 40.14 -1.61
CA ILE A 561 12.12 38.97 -0.73
C ILE A 561 13.25 38.94 0.31
N SER A 562 14.51 39.16 -0.10
CA SER A 562 15.64 39.18 0.84
C SER A 562 15.47 40.26 1.93
N SER A 563 14.92 41.43 1.58
CA SER A 563 14.63 42.48 2.56
C SER A 563 13.52 42.08 3.53
N ALA A 564 12.47 41.41 3.07
CA ALA A 564 11.40 40.91 3.93
C ALA A 564 11.90 39.80 4.87
N LEU A 565 12.72 38.87 4.36
CA LEU A 565 13.38 37.85 5.16
C LEU A 565 14.32 38.44 6.20
N TYR A 566 15.05 39.50 5.86
CA TYR A 566 15.92 40.19 6.82
C TYR A 566 15.12 40.72 8.02
N ASP A 567 13.96 41.34 7.80
CA ASP A 567 13.09 41.78 8.90
C ASP A 567 12.55 40.57 9.71
N TYR A 568 12.08 39.54 9.02
CA TYR A 568 11.55 38.30 9.63
C TYR A 568 12.58 37.60 10.53
N GLN A 569 13.81 37.39 10.05
CA GLN A 569 14.87 36.68 10.78
C GLN A 569 15.61 37.59 11.77
N SER A 570 16.00 38.80 11.36
CA SER A 570 16.89 39.64 12.17
C SER A 570 16.14 40.49 13.20
N ASN A 571 15.02 41.10 12.79
CA ASN A 571 14.28 42.01 13.67
C ASN A 571 13.25 41.24 14.52
N LYS A 572 12.57 40.24 13.96
CA LYS A 572 11.57 39.42 14.69
C LYS A 572 12.12 38.13 15.27
N LYS A 573 13.30 37.66 14.83
CA LYS A 573 13.92 36.41 15.30
C LYS A 573 13.04 35.19 15.08
N LEU A 574 12.31 35.17 13.96
CA LEU A 574 11.48 34.04 13.55
C LEU A 574 12.26 33.07 12.67
N PHE A 575 11.76 31.84 12.56
CA PHE A 575 12.50 30.72 12.00
C PHE A 575 12.03 30.34 10.59
N TYR A 576 12.97 30.36 9.65
CA TYR A 576 12.73 30.12 8.23
C TYR A 576 13.52 28.89 7.74
N ILE A 577 12.80 27.96 7.09
CA ILE A 577 13.40 26.79 6.41
C ILE A 577 13.23 26.92 4.90
N ALA A 578 14.34 26.83 4.18
CA ALA A 578 14.35 26.70 2.72
C ALA A 578 14.47 25.22 2.33
N ILE A 579 13.62 24.74 1.42
CA ILE A 579 13.66 23.36 0.91
C ILE A 579 13.95 23.40 -0.59
N LEU A 580 15.08 22.85 -1.00
CA LEU A 580 15.57 22.87 -2.38
C LEU A 580 15.17 21.58 -3.09
N THR A 581 14.32 21.72 -4.11
CA THR A 581 13.89 20.61 -4.95
C THR A 581 14.50 20.72 -6.35
N SER A 582 14.30 19.70 -7.18
CA SER A 582 14.93 19.63 -8.50
C SER A 582 14.05 20.26 -9.60
N PRO A 583 14.56 21.23 -10.38
CA PRO A 583 15.78 22.00 -10.19
C PRO A 583 15.57 23.24 -9.32
N THR A 584 16.58 23.73 -8.62
CA THR A 584 16.59 25.05 -7.97
C THR A 584 17.79 25.84 -8.46
N THR A 585 17.56 26.88 -9.27
CA THR A 585 18.64 27.60 -9.96
C THR A 585 18.46 29.11 -10.04
N GLY A 586 19.51 29.82 -10.45
CA GLY A 586 19.47 31.24 -10.80
C GLY A 586 19.06 32.15 -9.64
N GLY A 587 18.15 33.09 -9.91
CA GLY A 587 17.72 34.10 -8.95
C GLY A 587 17.18 33.54 -7.63
N VAL A 588 16.57 32.36 -7.65
CA VAL A 588 16.06 31.70 -6.42
C VAL A 588 17.23 31.23 -5.54
N THR A 589 18.23 30.56 -6.13
CA THR A 589 19.45 30.18 -5.38
C THR A 589 20.25 31.39 -4.89
N ALA A 590 20.21 32.51 -5.61
CA ALA A 590 20.91 33.73 -5.22
C ALA A 590 20.12 34.61 -4.25
N SER A 591 18.95 34.17 -3.81
CA SER A 591 18.11 34.90 -2.85
C SER A 591 17.50 33.93 -1.85
N PHE A 592 16.18 33.90 -1.70
CA PHE A 592 15.49 33.22 -0.61
C PHE A 592 15.78 31.72 -0.51
N GLY A 593 16.14 31.04 -1.60
CA GLY A 593 16.52 29.62 -1.54
C GLY A 593 17.76 29.35 -0.69
N MET A 594 18.67 30.31 -0.54
CA MET A 594 19.92 30.18 0.24
C MET A 594 19.95 31.08 1.50
N LEU A 595 18.81 31.64 1.89
CA LEU A 595 18.70 32.52 3.07
C LEU A 595 17.97 31.85 4.24
N GLY A 596 17.68 30.54 4.16
CA GLY A 596 17.10 29.76 5.25
C GLY A 596 17.99 29.76 6.48
N ASP A 597 17.39 29.77 7.67
CA ASP A 597 18.12 29.44 8.92
C ASP A 597 18.56 27.97 8.88
N ILE A 598 17.76 27.12 8.23
CA ILE A 598 18.12 25.77 7.79
C ILE A 598 17.75 25.62 6.32
N ILE A 599 18.69 25.13 5.54
CA ILE A 599 18.55 24.85 4.11
C ILE A 599 18.58 23.34 3.92
N ILE A 600 17.46 22.76 3.47
CA ILE A 600 17.31 21.33 3.23
C ILE A 600 17.32 21.09 1.72
N ALA A 601 17.99 20.03 1.25
CA ALA A 601 17.90 19.58 -0.15
C ALA A 601 17.21 18.22 -0.26
N GLU A 602 16.43 18.00 -1.33
CA GLU A 602 15.98 16.66 -1.70
C GLU A 602 17.13 15.84 -2.34
N PRO A 603 17.15 14.50 -2.18
CA PRO A 603 18.13 13.65 -2.83
C PRO A 603 18.12 13.81 -4.34
N ASN A 604 19.29 13.78 -4.96
CA ASN A 604 19.50 13.98 -6.41
C ASN A 604 19.00 15.32 -6.97
N ALA A 605 18.69 16.33 -6.13
CA ALA A 605 18.20 17.61 -6.62
C ALA A 605 19.29 18.38 -7.39
N TYR A 606 18.92 18.93 -8.55
CA TYR A 606 19.80 19.78 -9.35
C TYR A 606 19.78 21.22 -8.82
N ILE A 607 20.88 21.67 -8.21
CA ILE A 607 21.00 22.98 -7.55
C ILE A 607 22.18 23.74 -8.14
N ALA A 608 21.95 24.94 -8.68
CA ALA A 608 23.01 25.70 -9.31
C ALA A 608 22.69 27.19 -9.48
N PHE A 609 23.65 28.09 -9.22
CA PHE A 609 23.48 29.49 -9.60
C PHE A 609 23.36 29.68 -11.12
N ALA A 610 24.24 29.04 -11.90
CA ALA A 610 24.16 28.98 -13.36
C ALA A 610 24.10 27.52 -13.82
N GLY A 611 23.19 27.21 -14.74
CA GLY A 611 23.04 25.85 -15.26
C GLY A 611 24.28 25.39 -16.03
N LYS A 612 24.52 24.08 -16.05
CA LYS A 612 25.67 23.42 -16.73
C LYS A 612 25.87 23.97 -18.15
N ARG A 613 24.79 23.97 -18.94
CA ARG A 613 24.79 24.49 -20.31
C ARG A 613 25.29 25.94 -20.39
N VAL A 614 24.87 26.81 -19.46
CA VAL A 614 25.24 28.23 -19.45
C VAL A 614 26.73 28.39 -19.13
N ILE A 615 27.23 27.63 -18.16
CA ILE A 615 28.65 27.65 -17.76
C ILE A 615 29.54 27.18 -18.91
N GLU A 616 29.19 26.05 -19.54
CA GLU A 616 29.96 25.48 -20.63
C GLU A 616 30.01 26.40 -21.85
N GLN A 617 28.88 27.03 -22.20
CA GLN A 617 28.80 28.00 -23.30
C GLN A 617 29.58 29.29 -23.02
N THR A 618 29.56 29.79 -21.78
CA THR A 618 30.19 31.08 -21.44
C THR A 618 31.70 30.94 -21.21
N LEU A 619 32.12 29.87 -20.54
CA LEU A 619 33.51 29.68 -20.12
C LEU A 619 34.31 28.74 -21.04
N ASN A 620 33.64 28.11 -22.01
CA ASN A 620 34.21 27.11 -22.92
C ASN A 620 34.97 25.99 -22.18
N LYS A 621 34.44 25.56 -21.03
CA LYS A 621 34.98 24.54 -20.14
C LYS A 621 33.89 23.54 -19.79
N THR A 622 34.22 22.25 -19.79
CA THR A 622 33.30 21.18 -19.38
C THR A 622 33.01 21.23 -17.89
N VAL A 623 31.73 21.17 -17.51
CA VAL A 623 31.32 21.05 -16.12
C VAL A 623 31.29 19.56 -15.76
N PRO A 624 32.05 19.12 -14.74
CA PRO A 624 32.05 17.72 -14.33
C PRO A 624 30.64 17.19 -14.06
N GLU A 625 30.35 15.98 -14.53
CA GLU A 625 29.06 15.36 -14.30
C GLU A 625 28.80 15.15 -12.80
N GLY A 626 27.57 15.38 -12.35
CA GLY A 626 27.21 15.31 -10.94
C GLY A 626 27.60 16.51 -10.08
N SER A 627 28.38 17.48 -10.59
CA SER A 627 28.91 18.59 -9.75
C SER A 627 27.87 19.61 -9.27
N GLN A 628 26.63 19.50 -9.75
CA GLN A 628 25.50 20.38 -9.42
C GLN A 628 24.33 19.59 -8.82
N VAL A 629 24.59 18.36 -8.37
CA VAL A 629 23.61 17.50 -7.72
C VAL A 629 23.78 17.62 -6.20
N ALA A 630 22.68 17.52 -5.45
CA ALA A 630 22.63 17.70 -4.01
C ALA A 630 23.75 16.99 -3.24
N GLU A 631 24.03 15.71 -3.53
CA GLU A 631 25.04 14.91 -2.83
C GLU A 631 26.45 15.52 -2.95
N TYR A 632 26.82 15.98 -4.14
CA TYR A 632 28.12 16.63 -4.34
C TYR A 632 28.20 17.97 -3.60
N LEU A 633 27.13 18.77 -3.65
CA LEU A 633 27.08 20.10 -3.04
C LEU A 633 27.01 20.06 -1.52
N PHE A 634 26.37 19.02 -0.96
CA PHE A 634 26.35 18.74 0.47
C PHE A 634 27.76 18.51 1.02
N HIS A 635 28.58 17.73 0.31
CA HIS A 635 30.00 17.55 0.66
C HIS A 635 30.82 18.85 0.57
N LYS A 636 30.33 19.87 -0.13
CA LYS A 636 30.92 21.22 -0.17
C LYS A 636 30.35 22.18 0.86
N GLY A 637 29.39 21.74 1.68
CA GLY A 637 28.79 22.53 2.75
C GLY A 637 27.82 23.60 2.25
N LEU A 638 27.15 23.39 1.13
CA LEU A 638 26.24 24.39 0.56
C LEU A 638 24.90 24.51 1.32
N PHE A 639 24.49 23.46 2.03
CA PHE A 639 23.24 23.38 2.79
C PHE A 639 23.33 22.29 3.89
N ASP A 640 22.31 22.18 4.75
CA ASP A 640 22.42 21.60 6.09
C ASP A 640 22.09 20.08 6.16
N PRO A 641 20.93 19.60 5.69
CA PRO A 641 20.77 18.17 5.41
C PRO A 641 20.23 17.85 4.01
N ILE A 642 20.51 16.63 3.54
CA ILE A 642 19.75 15.99 2.45
C ILE A 642 18.66 15.13 3.07
N VAL A 643 17.40 15.40 2.77
CA VAL A 643 16.25 14.73 3.38
C VAL A 643 15.31 14.21 2.30
N PRO A 644 15.08 12.89 2.19
CA PRO A 644 14.07 12.34 1.29
C PRO A 644 12.66 12.82 1.67
N ARG A 645 11.75 12.86 0.69
CA ARG A 645 10.38 13.38 0.90
C ARG A 645 9.59 12.63 1.98
N ASN A 646 9.80 11.32 2.12
CA ASN A 646 9.11 10.49 3.13
C ASN A 646 9.36 10.93 4.59
N PRO A 647 10.62 11.07 5.06
CA PRO A 647 10.91 11.57 6.41
C PRO A 647 10.78 13.09 6.58
N LEU A 648 10.66 13.87 5.50
CA LEU A 648 10.72 15.35 5.54
C LEU A 648 9.74 15.96 6.54
N LYS A 649 8.50 15.47 6.59
CA LYS A 649 7.50 15.93 7.57
C LYS A 649 7.95 15.74 9.02
N GLY A 650 8.59 14.60 9.32
CA GLY A 650 9.13 14.31 10.65
C GLY A 650 10.30 15.23 11.00
N VAL A 651 11.25 15.38 10.07
CA VAL A 651 12.41 16.27 10.22
C VAL A 651 11.97 17.72 10.46
N LEU A 652 11.05 18.24 9.65
CA LEU A 652 10.51 19.60 9.83
C LEU A 652 9.84 19.78 11.21
N SER A 653 9.12 18.75 11.67
CA SER A 653 8.49 18.78 12.99
C SER A 653 9.51 18.79 14.13
N GLU A 654 10.60 18.03 14.02
CA GLU A 654 11.68 18.02 15.00
C GLU A 654 12.43 19.36 15.03
N LEU A 655 12.72 19.92 13.85
CA LEU A 655 13.35 21.25 13.72
C LEU A 655 12.49 22.34 14.36
N PHE A 656 11.19 22.35 14.11
CA PHE A 656 10.29 23.32 14.76
C PHE A 656 10.25 23.16 16.28
N GLN A 657 10.23 21.93 16.80
CA GLN A 657 10.29 21.70 18.25
C GLN A 657 11.62 22.17 18.86
N LEU A 658 12.74 21.91 18.19
CA LEU A 658 14.07 22.37 18.63
C LEU A 658 14.15 23.91 18.67
N HIS A 659 13.48 24.59 17.75
CA HIS A 659 13.38 26.05 17.69
C HIS A 659 12.19 26.62 18.47
N ALA A 660 11.69 25.89 19.47
CA ALA A 660 10.65 26.30 20.41
C ALA A 660 9.26 26.60 19.81
N PHE A 661 8.96 26.06 18.63
CA PHE A 661 7.60 26.00 18.09
C PHE A 661 6.93 24.70 18.55
N PHE A 662 6.04 24.81 19.54
CA PHE A 662 5.35 23.67 20.11
C PHE A 662 3.93 23.53 19.56
N PRO A 663 3.40 22.30 19.46
CA PRO A 663 1.98 22.09 19.23
C PRO A 663 1.16 22.82 20.30
N LEU A 664 0.11 23.54 19.91
CA LEU A 664 -0.82 24.16 20.85
C LEU A 664 -1.36 23.08 21.80
N THR A 665 -0.99 23.13 23.08
CA THR A 665 -1.60 22.30 24.11
C THR A 665 -3.01 22.80 24.36
N GLN A 666 -4.02 21.95 24.11
CA GLN A 666 -5.38 22.19 24.62
C GLN A 666 -5.38 22.04 26.15
N THR A 667 -4.87 23.04 26.84
CA THR A 667 -5.06 23.22 28.28
C THR A 667 -5.13 24.71 28.57
N SER A 668 -6.23 25.10 29.22
CA SER A 668 -6.57 26.43 29.78
C SER A 668 -7.21 27.47 28.86
N ILE A 669 -8.50 27.28 28.58
CA ILE A 669 -9.47 28.36 28.77
C ILE A 669 -10.58 27.76 29.64
N LYS A 670 -10.70 28.27 30.87
CA LYS A 670 -11.89 28.16 31.71
C LYS A 670 -12.91 29.18 31.25
#